data_AF-A0A1G7TSK8-F1
#
_entry.id   AF-A0A1G7TSK8-F1
#
_cell.length_a   1.000
_cell.length_b   1.000
_cell.length_c   1.000
_cell.angle_alpha   90.00
_cell.angle_beta   90.00
_cell.angle_gamma   90.00
#
_symmetry.space_group_name_H-M   'P 1'
#
loop_
_entity.id
_entity.type
_entity.pdbx_description
1 polymer ?
#
loop_
_entity_poly.entity_id
_entity_poly.type
_entity_poly.pdbx_seq_one_letter_code
_entity_poly.pdbx_strand_id
1 'polypeptide(L)'
;MSEIKTPLKDRVPVGQKAAFGAGHFVLNLLPGVLGVYLQVFILTAFGMDPIWAGLLGGLPRIFDALTDPIMGFISDNTKSRYGRRRPYIFSGAIISGILFILMWQLDENASMTYNFWYVMILQILFLVGNTMFATPLVGLGYEMTPDYNERTRLMSLANSMGQIAWIIVPWLYVIIPDPNTFDNPAQGVRTMAYIVGGVCMVFGILPALFCKGMDAGEMEDRERISLKTLAKNMKKLYEGIVQVSKNKPFMKLCGATFLVFNGFQLVAAFSVFIIVFYMYQGSWEMAGTWPAWFNSLNAVITALIVIPIVSKMATRFGKRKAFLIATFLSIIGYILKWWGFDVELNEQFNQTALGESLTEALGSLFNFLNPYLESIGATWFTINVEDGVPWLIFLPIPFFAFGMGGLFTLMMSMTADVCDLDELENGLPRKEGTFGAIYWWMVKVGQALAIILSGVILKIVGFDQNITDQSLETMTNLRIADILVPASTAALAFLVMWRYDLGEKRVREIAAELKKRKALPKRTSSSYHAQNLLSLTSLQIAPDFKYDIDFSDKSIDEVLHLFSTTLNKGMHGLCFSPYEEGQDIEDVLSEEQIIRRVDIVKPYTNWLRSFSSTGGNEYIPQVARRSGIKTMAGAWISEDKAQNQIEIEELIKLGKAGHVDIAVVGNEVLLREELTEEELLVYIETVKKALPGIPVGYVDAYSLFNESSSLIEACDVILINCYPFWEGAEIEIATSYLREMYSLVKAKAKDKPVMIAETGWPTQGENTGKAIPTRLNAMKYFINVNNWAQKENIDLFYFSSFDESWKARHEGDVGQRWGIWDKNEKIKFK
;
A
#
# COMPACT_ATOMS: atom_id res chain seq x y z
N MET A 1 1.71 -18.10 23.79
CA MET A 1 2.45 -18.31 22.52
C MET A 1 1.40 -18.55 21.46
N SER A 2 1.35 -17.77 20.38
CA SER A 2 0.43 -18.10 19.28
C SER A 2 0.87 -19.43 18.67
N GLU A 3 -0.04 -20.39 18.56
CA GLU A 3 0.23 -21.75 18.08
C GLU A 3 0.53 -21.82 16.56
N ILE A 4 0.63 -20.67 15.89
CA ILE A 4 0.88 -20.58 14.45
C ILE A 4 2.38 -20.35 14.25
N LYS A 5 3.12 -21.41 13.92
CA LYS A 5 4.53 -21.32 13.52
C LYS A 5 4.60 -20.76 12.09
N THR A 6 5.29 -19.63 11.90
CA THR A 6 5.56 -19.06 10.57
C THR A 6 6.23 -20.12 9.68
N PRO A 7 5.67 -20.41 8.48
CA PRO A 7 6.26 -21.33 7.52
C PRO A 7 7.68 -20.93 7.14
N LEU A 8 8.57 -21.90 6.92
CA LEU A 8 9.99 -21.62 6.62
C LEU A 8 10.18 -20.73 5.39
N LYS A 9 9.31 -20.86 4.38
CA LYS A 9 9.31 -20.04 3.16
C LYS A 9 8.99 -18.56 3.39
N ASP A 10 8.25 -18.24 4.44
CA ASP A 10 7.79 -16.87 4.74
C ASP A 10 8.70 -16.17 5.76
N ARG A 11 9.77 -16.85 6.22
CA ARG A 11 10.76 -16.28 7.14
C ARG A 11 11.81 -15.50 6.39
N VAL A 12 12.10 -14.30 6.86
CA VAL A 12 13.16 -13.47 6.30
C VAL A 12 14.52 -13.96 6.81
N PRO A 13 15.50 -14.24 5.94
CA PRO A 13 16.84 -14.66 6.35
C PRO A 13 17.53 -13.62 7.24
N VAL A 14 18.36 -14.08 8.18
CA VAL A 14 19.05 -13.21 9.15
C VAL A 14 19.90 -12.14 8.46
N GLY A 15 20.58 -12.48 7.37
CA GLY A 15 21.37 -11.51 6.59
C GLY A 15 20.52 -10.39 6.00
N GLN A 16 19.31 -10.69 5.50
CA GLN A 16 18.39 -9.67 5.00
C GLN A 16 17.80 -8.83 6.14
N LYS A 17 17.50 -9.44 7.28
CA LYS A 17 17.07 -8.73 8.48
C LYS A 17 18.12 -7.72 8.97
N ALA A 18 19.39 -8.12 8.97
CA ALA A 18 20.51 -7.25 9.34
C ALA A 18 20.68 -6.11 8.32
N ALA A 19 20.63 -6.40 7.01
CA ALA A 19 20.70 -5.37 5.97
C ALA A 19 19.54 -4.38 6.05
N PHE A 20 18.32 -4.85 6.29
CA PHE A 20 17.15 -3.99 6.51
C PHE A 20 17.33 -3.13 7.77
N GLY A 21 17.83 -3.72 8.86
CA GLY A 21 18.17 -3.01 10.08
C GLY A 21 19.24 -1.93 9.90
N ALA A 22 20.26 -2.16 9.06
CA ALA A 22 21.26 -1.17 8.70
C ALA A 22 20.64 0.06 7.98
N GLY A 23 19.62 -0.17 7.15
CA GLY A 23 18.84 0.92 6.57
C GLY A 23 18.13 1.76 7.65
N HIS A 24 17.52 1.10 8.64
CA HIS A 24 16.84 1.77 9.75
C HIS A 24 17.81 2.50 10.70
N PHE A 25 19.05 2.03 10.83
CA PHE A 25 20.12 2.75 11.49
C PHE A 25 20.37 4.09 10.78
N VAL A 26 20.57 4.10 9.46
CA VAL A 26 20.74 5.34 8.68
C VAL A 26 19.51 6.24 8.73
N LEU A 27 18.30 5.65 8.69
CA LEU A 27 17.02 6.36 8.79
C LEU A 27 16.90 7.19 10.07
N ASN A 28 17.53 6.75 11.17
CA ASN A 28 17.55 7.48 12.44
C ASN A 28 18.81 8.36 12.59
N LEU A 29 19.96 7.90 12.07
CA LEU A 29 21.23 8.61 12.16
C LEU A 29 21.14 9.97 11.43
N LEU A 30 20.69 9.99 10.18
CA LEU A 30 20.64 11.23 9.39
C LEU A 30 19.80 12.33 10.06
N PRO A 31 18.54 12.10 10.48
CA PRO A 31 17.77 13.12 11.20
C PRO A 31 18.36 13.50 12.57
N GLY A 32 18.94 12.54 13.30
CA GLY A 32 19.54 12.77 14.60
C GLY A 32 20.76 13.68 14.51
N VAL A 33 21.72 13.35 13.63
CA VAL A 33 22.92 14.15 13.40
C VAL A 33 22.58 15.53 12.84
N LEU A 34 21.61 15.62 11.92
CA LEU A 34 21.11 16.90 11.42
C LEU A 34 20.64 17.81 12.57
N GLY A 35 19.93 17.25 13.56
CA GLY A 35 19.51 17.98 14.76
C GLY A 35 20.69 18.54 15.57
N VAL A 36 21.69 17.69 15.83
CA VAL A 36 22.91 18.10 16.54
C VAL A 36 23.67 19.19 15.80
N TYR A 37 23.89 19.01 14.51
CA TYR A 37 24.69 19.94 13.72
C TYR A 37 23.98 21.28 13.54
N LEU A 38 22.67 21.29 13.33
CA LEU A 38 21.91 22.54 13.31
C LEU A 38 22.06 23.27 14.65
N GLN A 39 22.03 22.56 15.78
CA GLN A 39 22.21 23.20 17.08
C GLN A 39 23.64 23.71 17.31
N VAL A 40 24.66 22.85 17.15
CA VAL A 40 26.08 23.16 17.43
C VAL A 40 26.68 24.13 16.41
N PHE A 41 26.31 24.03 15.13
CA PHE A 41 26.92 24.87 14.11
C PHE A 41 26.26 26.25 14.03
N ILE A 42 24.93 26.32 14.05
CA ILE A 42 24.22 27.57 13.80
C ILE A 42 24.17 28.46 15.05
N LEU A 43 23.95 27.87 16.23
CA LEU A 43 23.77 28.64 17.46
C LEU A 43 25.11 28.96 18.12
N THR A 44 26.05 28.01 18.18
CA THR A 44 27.33 28.22 18.87
C THR A 44 28.49 28.69 17.99
N ALA A 45 28.55 28.35 16.70
CA ALA A 45 29.68 28.76 15.84
C ALA A 45 29.43 30.06 15.06
N PHE A 46 28.20 30.35 14.62
CA PHE A 46 27.86 31.55 13.83
C PHE A 46 26.93 32.55 14.54
N GLY A 47 26.44 32.23 15.74
CA GLY A 47 25.59 33.12 16.54
C GLY A 47 24.31 33.54 15.82
N MET A 48 23.72 32.66 15.02
CA MET A 48 22.53 32.98 14.22
C MET A 48 21.33 33.22 15.13
N ASP A 49 20.52 34.25 14.83
CA ASP A 49 19.32 34.54 15.62
C ASP A 49 18.38 33.31 15.70
N PRO A 50 17.83 33.00 16.89
CA PRO A 50 17.02 31.80 17.12
C PRO A 50 15.82 31.61 16.18
N ILE A 51 15.26 32.69 15.63
CA ILE A 51 14.15 32.62 14.67
C ILE A 51 14.61 31.95 13.37
N TRP A 52 15.80 32.28 12.87
CA TRP A 52 16.36 31.68 11.66
C TRP A 52 16.70 30.21 11.86
N ALA A 53 17.26 29.85 13.02
CA ALA A 53 17.49 28.45 13.38
C ALA A 53 16.17 27.66 13.46
N GLY A 54 15.11 28.27 14.02
CA GLY A 54 13.76 27.68 14.05
C GLY A 54 13.18 27.46 12.64
N LEU A 55 13.39 28.39 11.72
CA LEU A 55 12.96 28.25 10.32
C LEU A 55 13.72 27.15 9.58
N LEU A 56 15.04 27.01 9.80
CA LEU A 56 15.87 25.91 9.29
C LEU A 56 15.46 24.54 9.87
N GLY A 57 14.98 24.51 11.10
CA GLY A 57 14.42 23.30 11.71
C GLY A 57 13.03 22.94 11.16
N GLY A 58 12.14 23.93 10.98
CA GLY A 58 10.72 23.73 10.71
C GLY A 58 10.32 23.61 9.24
N LEU A 59 10.73 24.55 8.38
CA LEU A 59 10.31 24.57 6.96
C LEU A 59 10.69 23.29 6.20
N PRO A 60 11.90 22.74 6.36
CA PRO A 60 12.29 21.52 5.66
C PRO A 60 11.43 20.31 6.08
N ARG A 61 10.93 20.27 7.32
CA ARG A 61 10.03 19.18 7.77
C ARG A 61 8.65 19.24 7.12
N ILE A 62 8.14 20.43 6.83
CA ILE A 62 6.89 20.59 6.06
C ILE A 62 7.10 20.10 4.63
N PHE A 63 8.24 20.43 4.01
CA PHE A 63 8.60 19.93 2.69
C PHE A 63 8.68 18.39 2.66
N ASP A 64 9.32 17.78 3.67
CA ASP A 64 9.44 16.32 3.82
C ASP A 64 8.07 15.62 3.93
N ALA A 65 7.10 16.23 4.62
CA ALA A 65 5.74 15.72 4.71
C ALA A 65 5.00 15.71 3.34
N LEU A 66 5.43 16.53 2.37
CA LEU A 66 4.88 16.57 1.02
C LEU A 66 5.61 15.63 0.05
N THR A 67 6.94 15.53 0.15
CA THR A 67 7.73 14.69 -0.75
C THR A 67 7.52 13.20 -0.50
N ASP A 68 7.25 12.80 0.75
CA ASP A 68 7.06 11.40 1.14
C ASP A 68 5.96 10.68 0.34
N PRO A 69 4.69 11.15 0.29
CA PRO A 69 3.66 10.48 -0.49
C PRO A 69 3.95 10.47 -1.99
N ILE A 70 4.56 11.53 -2.51
CA ILE A 70 4.98 11.64 -3.90
C ILE A 70 5.99 10.54 -4.23
N MET A 71 7.04 10.42 -3.42
CA MET A 71 8.08 9.42 -3.61
C MET A 71 7.56 8.00 -3.36
N GLY A 72 6.62 7.81 -2.43
CA GLY A 72 5.92 6.55 -2.23
C GLY A 72 5.29 6.08 -3.54
N PHE A 73 4.48 6.94 -4.17
CA PHE A 73 3.85 6.66 -5.46
C PHE A 73 4.85 6.45 -6.60
N ILE A 74 5.89 7.28 -6.69
CA ILE A 74 6.95 7.09 -7.71
C ILE A 74 7.59 5.72 -7.52
N SER A 75 8.00 5.40 -6.29
CA SER A 75 8.62 4.12 -5.98
C SER A 75 7.66 2.98 -6.30
N ASP A 76 6.36 3.11 -6.02
CA ASP A 76 5.36 2.07 -6.25
C ASP A 76 5.03 1.82 -7.74
N ASN A 77 5.36 2.75 -8.64
CA ASN A 77 5.05 2.59 -10.07
C ASN A 77 6.30 2.39 -10.95
N THR A 78 7.50 2.44 -10.38
CA THR A 78 8.75 2.35 -11.16
C THR A 78 9.08 0.96 -11.66
N LYS A 79 9.42 0.87 -12.96
CA LYS A 79 9.91 -0.34 -13.63
C LYS A 79 11.44 -0.37 -13.61
N SER A 80 12.01 -1.38 -12.95
CA SER A 80 13.46 -1.60 -12.94
C SER A 80 13.81 -3.07 -12.77
N ARG A 81 14.86 -3.53 -13.46
CA ARG A 81 15.42 -4.89 -13.37
C ARG A 81 15.92 -5.25 -11.98
N TYR A 82 16.24 -4.25 -11.16
CA TYR A 82 16.76 -4.45 -9.80
C TYR A 82 15.66 -4.53 -8.75
N GLY A 83 14.39 -4.51 -9.17
CA GLY A 83 13.25 -4.35 -8.29
C GLY A 83 12.79 -2.90 -8.22
N ARG A 84 11.58 -2.72 -7.70
CA ARG A 84 10.84 -1.46 -7.75
C ARG A 84 11.42 -0.36 -6.84
N ARG A 85 11.64 -0.70 -5.56
CA ARG A 85 12.11 0.26 -4.52
C ARG A 85 13.63 0.36 -4.42
N ARG A 86 14.35 -0.71 -4.76
CA ARG A 86 15.80 -0.85 -4.56
C ARG A 86 16.65 0.21 -5.27
N PRO A 87 16.36 0.63 -6.52
CA PRO A 87 17.12 1.70 -7.18
C PRO A 87 17.07 3.02 -6.41
N TYR A 88 15.92 3.35 -5.83
CA TYR A 88 15.75 4.58 -5.04
C TYR A 88 16.44 4.51 -3.69
N ILE A 89 16.41 3.35 -3.02
CA ILE A 89 17.18 3.15 -1.79
C ILE A 89 18.68 3.30 -2.10
N PHE A 90 19.17 2.72 -3.19
CA PHE A 90 20.57 2.79 -3.59
C PHE A 90 21.00 4.21 -3.93
N SER A 91 20.29 4.89 -4.84
CA SER A 91 20.66 6.25 -5.26
C SER A 91 20.38 7.26 -4.16
N GLY A 92 19.28 7.11 -3.42
CA GLY A 92 18.91 7.96 -2.29
C GLY A 92 19.96 7.94 -1.19
N ALA A 93 20.48 6.75 -0.80
CA ALA A 93 21.53 6.66 0.22
C ALA A 93 22.81 7.42 -0.20
N ILE A 94 23.21 7.30 -1.47
CA ILE A 94 24.38 8.00 -2.02
C ILE A 94 24.14 9.51 -2.07
N ILE A 95 23.00 9.93 -2.62
CA ILE A 95 22.63 11.34 -2.75
C ILE A 95 22.53 11.99 -1.36
N SER A 96 21.86 11.34 -0.40
CA SER A 96 21.77 11.82 0.98
C SER A 96 23.14 11.95 1.62
N GLY A 97 24.03 10.96 1.48
CA GLY A 97 25.38 11.01 2.05
C GLY A 97 26.22 12.15 1.46
N ILE A 98 26.22 12.31 0.13
CA ILE A 98 26.97 13.38 -0.55
C ILE A 98 26.41 14.75 -0.18
N LEU A 99 25.08 14.93 -0.26
CA LEU A 99 24.46 16.21 0.07
C LEU A 99 24.60 16.55 1.54
N PHE A 100 24.61 15.56 2.44
CA PHE A 100 24.91 15.78 3.85
C PHE A 100 26.34 16.30 4.03
N ILE A 101 27.32 15.72 3.34
CA ILE A 101 28.71 16.21 3.38
C ILE A 101 28.80 17.65 2.90
N LEU A 102 28.19 17.95 1.74
CA LEU A 102 28.23 19.27 1.11
C LEU A 102 27.53 20.33 1.96
N MET A 103 26.39 20.00 2.55
CA MET A 103 25.59 20.92 3.39
C MET A 103 26.40 21.54 4.53
N TRP A 104 27.39 20.82 5.04
CA TRP A 104 28.22 21.25 6.16
C TRP A 104 29.59 21.84 5.76
N GLN A 105 29.87 21.99 4.45
CA GLN A 105 31.06 22.70 3.95
C GLN A 105 30.84 24.22 3.88
N LEU A 106 30.45 24.80 5.01
CA LEU A 106 30.10 26.21 5.13
C LEU A 106 31.36 27.08 5.13
N ASP A 107 31.27 28.32 4.60
CA ASP A 107 32.38 29.28 4.60
C ASP A 107 32.31 30.17 5.84
N GLU A 108 33.37 30.17 6.63
CA GLU A 108 33.50 31.00 7.85
C GLU A 108 33.58 32.50 7.54
N ASN A 109 34.00 32.88 6.33
CA ASN A 109 34.14 34.28 5.93
C ASN A 109 32.88 34.84 5.26
N ALA A 110 31.88 33.99 5.01
CA ALA A 110 30.65 34.40 4.34
C ALA A 110 29.64 35.04 5.31
N SER A 111 28.74 35.88 4.78
CA SER A 111 27.70 36.51 5.59
C SER A 111 26.73 35.48 6.17
N MET A 112 26.15 35.77 7.34
CA MET A 112 25.14 34.91 7.98
C MET A 112 23.97 34.58 7.04
N THR A 113 23.51 35.56 6.25
CA THR A 113 22.44 35.37 5.25
C THR A 113 22.85 34.43 4.13
N TYR A 114 24.11 34.48 3.68
CA TYR A 114 24.62 33.55 2.67
C TYR A 114 24.64 32.12 3.21
N ASN A 115 25.23 31.92 4.40
CA ASN A 115 25.31 30.61 5.04
C ASN A 115 23.91 30.04 5.33
N PHE A 116 22.96 30.88 5.74
CA PHE A 116 21.57 30.48 5.91
C PHE A 116 20.96 29.90 4.62
N TRP A 117 21.05 30.63 3.50
CA TRP A 117 20.46 30.17 2.23
C TRP A 117 21.22 28.98 1.65
N TYR A 118 22.54 28.92 1.84
CA TYR A 118 23.36 27.77 1.48
C TYR A 118 22.87 26.49 2.18
N VAL A 119 22.72 26.53 3.52
CA VAL A 119 22.19 25.39 4.29
C VAL A 119 20.77 25.09 3.86
N MET A 120 19.89 26.10 3.76
CA MET A 120 18.48 25.89 3.43
C MET A 120 18.30 25.17 2.08
N ILE A 121 19.00 25.62 1.03
CA ILE A 121 18.90 25.02 -0.31
C ILE A 121 19.45 23.60 -0.29
N LEU A 122 20.64 23.38 0.28
CA LEU A 122 21.22 22.04 0.37
C LEU A 122 20.42 21.10 1.27
N GLN A 123 19.77 21.61 2.30
CA GLN A 123 18.89 20.85 3.18
C GLN A 123 17.62 20.39 2.44
N ILE A 124 17.01 21.24 1.60
CA ILE A 124 15.88 20.84 0.76
C ILE A 124 16.31 19.76 -0.23
N LEU A 125 17.47 19.91 -0.89
CA LEU A 125 18.00 18.89 -1.79
C LEU A 125 18.34 17.58 -1.06
N PHE A 126 18.96 17.69 0.11
CA PHE A 126 19.26 16.56 0.99
C PHE A 126 17.99 15.81 1.37
N LEU A 127 16.90 16.54 1.68
CA LEU A 127 15.61 15.93 1.98
C LEU A 127 15.05 15.16 0.80
N VAL A 128 15.17 15.66 -0.44
CA VAL A 128 14.75 14.88 -1.62
C VAL A 128 15.52 13.55 -1.68
N GLY A 129 16.84 13.57 -1.49
CA GLY A 129 17.63 12.35 -1.39
C GLY A 129 17.20 11.44 -0.25
N ASN A 130 16.94 12.03 0.93
CA ASN A 130 16.53 11.30 2.12
C ASN A 130 15.14 10.68 1.95
N THR A 131 14.20 11.37 1.30
CA THR A 131 12.89 10.82 0.95
C THR A 131 13.03 9.68 -0.07
N MET A 132 13.90 9.81 -1.07
CA MET A 132 14.21 8.72 -2.03
C MET A 132 14.75 7.47 -1.34
N PHE A 133 15.47 7.63 -0.23
CA PHE A 133 15.96 6.53 0.59
C PHE A 133 14.90 6.00 1.57
N ALA A 134 14.35 6.86 2.41
CA ALA A 134 13.53 6.53 3.58
C ALA A 134 12.17 5.93 3.19
N THR A 135 11.43 6.57 2.28
CA THR A 135 10.08 6.15 1.93
C THR A 135 10.07 4.75 1.29
N PRO A 136 10.94 4.46 0.30
CA PRO A 136 11.01 3.12 -0.27
C PRO A 136 11.60 2.08 0.70
N LEU A 137 12.49 2.46 1.62
CA LEU A 137 12.99 1.56 2.66
C LEU A 137 11.85 1.10 3.59
N VAL A 138 11.07 2.03 4.14
CA VAL A 138 9.94 1.68 5.02
C VAL A 138 8.92 0.82 4.28
N GLY A 139 8.63 1.16 3.02
CA GLY A 139 7.76 0.39 2.14
C GLY A 139 8.25 -1.05 1.89
N LEU A 140 9.57 -1.23 1.72
CA LEU A 140 10.19 -2.53 1.48
C LEU A 140 9.93 -3.51 2.65
N GLY A 141 9.89 -3.02 3.88
CA GLY A 141 9.64 -3.87 5.06
C GLY A 141 8.28 -4.58 5.04
N TYR A 142 7.28 -4.04 4.33
CA TYR A 142 5.98 -4.69 4.15
C TYR A 142 6.00 -5.77 3.06
N GLU A 143 6.95 -5.70 2.14
CA GLU A 143 7.06 -6.57 0.96
C GLU A 143 8.00 -7.76 1.18
N MET A 144 8.80 -7.77 2.25
CA MET A 144 9.78 -8.83 2.53
C MET A 144 9.17 -10.13 3.03
N THR A 145 7.94 -10.10 3.57
CA THR A 145 7.24 -11.30 4.03
C THR A 145 5.72 -11.13 3.96
N PRO A 146 4.99 -12.18 3.53
CA PRO A 146 3.53 -12.20 3.59
C PRO A 146 3.03 -12.55 5.00
N ASP A 147 3.87 -13.07 5.90
CA ASP A 147 3.49 -13.48 7.25
C ASP A 147 3.49 -12.29 8.22
N TYR A 148 2.36 -12.11 8.89
CA TYR A 148 2.14 -11.02 9.83
C TYR A 148 3.08 -11.04 11.04
N ASN A 149 3.34 -12.23 11.60
CA ASN A 149 4.18 -12.37 12.80
C ASN A 149 5.65 -12.11 12.46
N GLU A 150 6.11 -12.60 11.31
CA GLU A 150 7.45 -12.32 10.81
C GLU A 150 7.65 -10.84 10.48
N ARG A 151 6.66 -10.17 9.88
CA ARG A 151 6.71 -8.72 9.63
C ARG A 151 6.89 -7.94 10.93
N THR A 152 6.14 -8.31 11.98
CA THR A 152 6.25 -7.68 13.31
C THR A 152 7.67 -7.86 13.89
N ARG A 153 8.26 -9.06 13.76
CA ARG A 153 9.62 -9.34 14.22
C ARG A 153 10.68 -8.58 13.43
N LEU A 154 10.53 -8.50 12.10
CA LEU A 154 11.41 -7.73 11.22
C LEU A 154 11.42 -6.26 11.63
N MET A 155 10.24 -5.65 11.83
CA MET A 155 10.11 -4.25 12.23
C MET A 155 10.64 -4.00 13.64
N SER A 156 10.42 -4.92 14.59
CA SER A 156 10.97 -4.81 15.94
C SER A 156 12.50 -4.82 15.95
N LEU A 157 13.12 -5.70 15.14
CA LEU A 157 14.57 -5.69 14.96
C LEU A 157 15.04 -4.38 14.30
N ALA A 158 14.36 -3.96 13.23
CA ALA A 158 14.71 -2.74 12.51
C ALA A 158 14.65 -1.49 13.42
N ASN A 159 13.63 -1.38 14.26
CA ASN A 159 13.53 -0.31 15.26
C ASN A 159 14.64 -0.40 16.31
N SER A 160 14.99 -1.60 16.76
CA SER A 160 16.11 -1.79 17.70
C SER A 160 17.45 -1.37 17.08
N MET A 161 17.66 -1.67 15.80
CA MET A 161 18.84 -1.20 15.04
C MET A 161 18.81 0.32 14.84
N GLY A 162 17.62 0.91 14.66
CA GLY A 162 17.44 2.36 14.63
C GLY A 162 17.85 3.06 15.92
N GLN A 163 17.63 2.44 17.09
CA GLN A 163 18.07 2.97 18.38
C GLN A 163 19.59 3.07 18.51
N ILE A 164 20.36 2.27 17.75
CA ILE A 164 21.83 2.39 17.74
C ILE A 164 22.27 3.78 17.28
N ALA A 165 21.53 4.41 16.36
CA ALA A 165 21.80 5.80 15.97
C ALA A 165 21.67 6.74 17.18
N TRP A 166 20.65 6.54 18.01
CA TRP A 166 20.42 7.35 19.22
C TRP A 166 21.39 7.06 20.37
N ILE A 167 22.16 5.97 20.28
CA ILE A 167 23.34 5.74 21.14
C ILE A 167 24.51 6.61 20.68
N ILE A 168 24.70 6.79 19.36
CA ILE A 168 25.87 7.46 18.79
C ILE A 168 25.68 8.98 18.71
N VAL A 169 24.50 9.44 18.29
CA VAL A 169 24.20 10.86 18.02
C VAL A 169 24.54 11.79 19.19
N PRO A 170 24.21 11.47 20.47
CA PRO A 170 24.51 12.34 21.60
C PRO A 170 26.01 12.62 21.78
N TRP A 171 26.89 11.69 21.39
CA TRP A 171 28.34 11.86 21.50
C TRP A 171 28.88 12.91 20.55
N LEU A 172 28.17 13.26 19.48
CA LEU A 172 28.59 14.34 18.60
C LEU A 172 28.57 15.70 19.30
N TYR A 173 27.73 15.90 20.34
CA TYR A 173 27.81 17.09 21.18
C TYR A 173 29.08 17.16 22.03
N VAL A 174 29.77 16.04 22.26
CA VAL A 174 31.02 15.97 23.03
C VAL A 174 32.22 16.04 22.09
N ILE A 175 32.20 15.25 21.02
CA ILE A 175 33.33 15.10 20.09
C ILE A 175 33.60 16.38 19.29
N ILE A 176 32.54 17.05 18.80
CA ILE A 176 32.69 18.21 17.92
C ILE A 176 33.38 19.41 18.62
N PRO A 177 32.99 19.78 19.85
CA PRO A 177 33.65 20.87 20.57
C PRO A 177 34.92 20.46 21.34
N ASP A 178 35.33 19.18 21.35
CA ASP A 178 36.52 18.75 22.09
C ASP A 178 37.81 19.32 21.49
N PRO A 179 38.55 20.17 22.23
CA PRO A 179 39.77 20.81 21.75
C PRO A 179 40.93 19.84 21.55
N ASN A 180 40.88 18.64 22.15
CA ASN A 180 41.91 17.61 21.92
C ASN A 180 41.71 16.88 20.59
N THR A 181 40.47 16.88 20.07
CA THR A 181 40.11 16.20 18.83
C THR A 181 40.11 17.17 17.64
N PHE A 182 39.62 18.40 17.81
CA PHE A 182 39.52 19.40 16.75
C PHE A 182 39.98 20.79 17.21
N ASP A 183 40.63 21.54 16.31
CA ASP A 183 41.10 22.89 16.62
C ASP A 183 39.93 23.88 16.82
N ASN A 184 38.81 23.64 16.12
CA ASN A 184 37.58 24.41 16.31
C ASN A 184 36.32 23.58 15.96
N PRO A 185 35.14 23.96 16.49
CA PRO A 185 33.88 23.25 16.22
C PRO A 185 33.48 23.20 14.74
N ALA A 186 33.86 24.20 13.93
CA ALA A 186 33.54 24.22 12.50
C ALA A 186 34.30 23.13 11.74
N GLN A 187 35.58 22.93 12.04
CA GLN A 187 36.40 21.83 11.54
C GLN A 187 35.86 20.49 12.03
N GLY A 188 35.41 20.40 13.28
CA GLY A 188 34.77 19.21 13.83
C GLY A 188 33.51 18.80 13.06
N VAL A 189 32.61 19.75 12.80
CA VAL A 189 31.40 19.53 11.98
C VAL A 189 31.76 19.11 10.55
N ARG A 190 32.69 19.81 9.88
CA ARG A 190 33.12 19.47 8.51
C ARG A 190 33.71 18.06 8.44
N THR A 191 34.59 17.71 9.39
CA THR A 191 35.27 16.40 9.42
C THR A 191 34.28 15.28 9.73
N MET A 192 33.45 15.46 10.75
CA MET A 192 32.43 14.48 11.11
C MET A 192 31.36 14.32 10.03
N ALA A 193 31.07 15.37 9.24
CA ALA A 193 30.16 15.26 8.10
C ALA A 193 30.65 14.23 7.06
N TYR A 194 31.97 14.16 6.79
CA TYR A 194 32.54 13.12 5.92
C TYR A 194 32.33 11.72 6.47
N ILE A 195 32.55 11.52 7.78
CA ILE A 195 32.39 10.23 8.44
C ILE A 195 30.92 9.81 8.43
N VAL A 196 30.01 10.70 8.88
CA VAL A 196 28.57 10.42 8.93
C VAL A 196 28.03 10.17 7.52
N GLY A 197 28.39 11.01 6.55
CA GLY A 197 27.99 10.82 5.14
C GLY A 197 28.50 9.50 4.57
N GLY A 198 29.76 9.15 4.82
CA GLY A 198 30.36 7.87 4.41
C GLY A 198 29.67 6.66 5.03
N VAL A 199 29.44 6.68 6.35
CA VAL A 199 28.69 5.65 7.08
C VAL A 199 27.28 5.50 6.52
N CYS A 200 26.58 6.60 6.27
CA CYS A 200 25.24 6.58 5.69
C CYS A 200 25.22 5.96 4.29
N MET A 201 26.22 6.23 3.44
CA MET A 201 26.33 5.59 2.13
C MET A 201 26.57 4.09 2.25
N VAL A 202 27.54 3.68 3.09
CA VAL A 202 27.89 2.27 3.26
C VAL A 202 26.71 1.46 3.80
N PHE A 203 26.12 1.88 4.92
CA PHE A 203 25.02 1.14 5.56
C PHE A 203 23.68 1.33 4.83
N GLY A 204 23.45 2.49 4.22
CA GLY A 204 22.21 2.80 3.49
C GLY A 204 22.07 2.05 2.17
N ILE A 205 23.18 1.65 1.54
CA ILE A 205 23.16 0.83 0.32
C ILE A 205 22.84 -0.65 0.63
N LEU A 206 23.12 -1.14 1.85
CA LEU A 206 22.96 -2.56 2.19
C LEU A 206 21.53 -3.11 1.95
N PRO A 207 20.44 -2.43 2.37
CA PRO A 207 19.09 -2.89 2.03
C PRO A 207 18.87 -3.01 0.52
N ALA A 208 19.39 -2.07 -0.28
CA ALA A 208 19.25 -2.11 -1.72
C ALA A 208 20.03 -3.28 -2.36
N LEU A 209 21.15 -3.71 -1.78
CA LEU A 209 21.93 -4.84 -2.31
C LEU A 209 21.36 -6.20 -1.88
N PHE A 210 20.99 -6.34 -0.61
CA PHE A 210 20.73 -7.64 0.01
C PHE A 210 19.25 -7.96 0.23
N CYS A 211 18.39 -6.96 0.43
CA CYS A 211 16.96 -7.20 0.64
C CYS A 211 16.27 -7.41 -0.70
N LYS A 212 15.52 -8.53 -0.80
CA LYS A 212 14.65 -8.83 -1.93
C LYS A 212 13.21 -8.80 -1.40
N GLY A 213 12.36 -7.98 -2.01
CA GLY A 213 10.91 -8.09 -1.81
C GLY A 213 10.37 -9.33 -2.52
N MET A 214 9.16 -9.76 -2.16
CA MET A 214 8.41 -10.73 -2.96
C MET A 214 8.31 -10.22 -4.40
N ASP A 215 8.44 -11.10 -5.41
CA ASP A 215 8.53 -10.76 -6.84
C ASP A 215 7.42 -9.82 -7.31
N ALA A 216 7.65 -8.51 -7.20
CA ALA A 216 6.78 -7.46 -7.71
C ALA A 216 7.10 -7.10 -9.17
N GLY A 217 7.98 -7.87 -9.82
CA GLY A 217 8.29 -7.72 -11.25
C GLY A 217 7.06 -7.94 -12.16
N GLU A 218 6.04 -8.64 -11.65
CA GLU A 218 4.80 -9.04 -12.35
C GLU A 218 3.55 -8.33 -11.80
N MET A 219 3.70 -7.14 -11.19
CA MET A 219 2.53 -6.30 -10.88
C MET A 219 2.11 -5.50 -12.13
N GLU A 220 0.94 -5.83 -12.67
CA GLU A 220 0.39 -5.33 -13.93
C GLU A 220 -0.33 -3.96 -13.81
N ASP A 221 -0.76 -3.56 -12.61
CA ASP A 221 -1.45 -2.27 -12.34
C ASP A 221 -0.48 -1.12 -12.00
N ARG A 222 0.29 -0.62 -12.97
CA ARG A 222 1.22 0.51 -12.74
C ARG A 222 0.77 1.77 -13.48
N GLU A 223 0.49 2.85 -12.74
CA GLU A 223 0.19 4.14 -13.32
C GLU A 223 1.46 4.77 -13.94
N ARG A 224 1.36 5.29 -15.16
CA ARG A 224 2.47 6.03 -15.80
C ARG A 224 2.82 7.26 -14.96
N ILE A 225 4.09 7.39 -14.57
CA ILE A 225 4.58 8.52 -13.79
C ILE A 225 4.57 9.78 -14.68
N SER A 226 3.69 10.74 -14.35
CA SER A 226 3.55 12.04 -15.02
C SER A 226 3.09 13.10 -14.00
N LEU A 227 3.26 14.39 -14.31
CA LEU A 227 2.76 15.46 -13.42
C LEU A 227 1.25 15.36 -13.18
N LYS A 228 0.48 14.93 -14.18
CA LYS A 228 -0.98 14.75 -14.05
C LYS A 228 -1.34 13.59 -13.11
N THR A 229 -0.66 12.45 -13.22
CA THR A 229 -0.88 11.29 -12.35
C THR A 229 -0.39 11.53 -10.93
N LEU A 230 0.71 12.27 -10.75
CA LEU A 230 1.16 12.73 -9.43
C LEU A 230 0.12 13.65 -8.76
N ALA A 231 -0.42 14.63 -9.48
CA ALA A 231 -1.47 15.50 -8.96
C ALA A 231 -2.76 14.73 -8.64
N LYS A 232 -3.16 13.78 -9.50
CA LYS A 232 -4.30 12.86 -9.25
C LYS A 232 -4.07 12.03 -7.99
N ASN A 233 -2.86 11.49 -7.78
CA ASN A 233 -2.53 10.71 -6.60
C ASN A 233 -2.54 11.55 -5.32
N MET A 234 -2.03 12.79 -5.35
CA MET A 234 -2.12 13.71 -4.22
C MET A 234 -3.57 14.05 -3.87
N LYS A 235 -4.43 14.23 -4.88
CA LYS A 235 -5.88 14.40 -4.66
C LYS A 235 -6.51 13.15 -4.02
N LYS A 236 -6.21 11.96 -4.54
CA LYS A 236 -6.66 10.67 -3.96
C LYS A 236 -6.17 10.50 -2.52
N LEU A 237 -4.93 10.88 -2.19
CA LEU A 237 -4.40 10.83 -0.84
C LEU A 237 -5.22 11.72 0.10
N TYR A 238 -5.53 12.95 -0.33
CA TYR A 238 -6.36 13.87 0.45
C TYR A 238 -7.78 13.32 0.66
N GLU A 239 -8.42 12.81 -0.38
CA GLU A 239 -9.72 12.13 -0.29
C GLU A 239 -9.65 10.91 0.65
N GLY A 240 -8.56 10.14 0.59
CA GLY A 240 -8.26 9.03 1.48
C GLY A 240 -8.10 9.47 2.94
N ILE A 241 -7.41 10.58 3.22
CA ILE A 241 -7.33 11.17 4.57
C ILE A 241 -8.72 11.51 5.08
N VAL A 242 -9.56 12.16 4.26
CA VAL A 242 -10.93 12.50 4.63
C VAL A 242 -11.76 11.24 4.91
N GLN A 243 -11.67 10.21 4.08
CA GLN A 243 -12.39 8.96 4.28
C GLN A 243 -11.92 8.22 5.54
N VAL A 244 -10.62 8.06 5.71
CA VAL A 244 -10.01 7.35 6.85
C VAL A 244 -10.20 8.12 8.16
N SER A 245 -10.30 9.45 8.11
CA SER A 245 -10.63 10.25 9.30
C SER A 245 -12.01 9.95 9.90
N LYS A 246 -12.90 9.31 9.12
CA LYS A 246 -14.21 8.83 9.62
C LYS A 246 -14.07 7.54 10.44
N ASN A 247 -12.97 6.80 10.29
CA ASN A 247 -12.69 5.57 11.04
C ASN A 247 -12.28 5.92 12.48
N LYS A 248 -13.22 5.79 13.42
CA LYS A 248 -13.01 6.18 14.83
C LYS A 248 -11.85 5.42 15.50
N PRO A 249 -11.72 4.08 15.36
CA PRO A 249 -10.56 3.36 15.88
C PRO A 249 -9.23 3.89 15.35
N PHE A 250 -9.13 4.16 14.04
CA PHE A 250 -7.91 4.74 13.46
C PHE A 250 -7.58 6.11 14.05
N MET A 251 -8.58 7.00 14.15
CA MET A 251 -8.35 8.35 14.68
C MET A 251 -7.94 8.36 16.16
N LYS A 252 -8.44 7.41 16.97
CA LYS A 252 -7.95 7.22 18.34
C LYS A 252 -6.46 6.82 18.36
N LEU A 253 -6.04 5.94 17.44
CA LEU A 253 -4.66 5.49 17.29
C LEU A 253 -3.72 6.64 16.88
N CYS A 254 -4.13 7.42 15.87
CA CYS A 254 -3.39 8.60 15.42
C CYS A 254 -3.32 9.67 16.50
N GLY A 255 -4.42 9.95 17.20
CA GLY A 255 -4.45 10.92 18.30
C GLY A 255 -3.52 10.52 19.46
N ALA A 256 -3.55 9.25 19.87
CA ALA A 256 -2.66 8.76 20.92
C ALA A 256 -1.18 8.82 20.52
N THR A 257 -0.87 8.46 19.27
CA THR A 257 0.49 8.59 18.73
C THR A 257 0.94 10.04 18.71
N PHE A 258 0.09 10.92 18.19
CA PHE A 258 0.38 12.35 18.11
C PHE A 258 0.69 12.91 19.50
N LEU A 259 -0.10 12.57 20.51
CA LEU A 259 0.09 13.04 21.88
C LEU A 259 1.40 12.50 22.49
N VAL A 260 1.64 11.18 22.48
CA VAL A 260 2.83 10.59 23.11
C VAL A 260 4.11 11.03 22.41
N PHE A 261 4.14 10.95 21.08
CA PHE A 261 5.33 11.27 20.30
C PHE A 261 5.65 12.77 20.40
N ASN A 262 4.67 13.65 20.16
CA ASN A 262 4.94 15.09 20.19
C ASN A 262 5.13 15.63 21.61
N GLY A 263 4.47 15.04 22.60
CA GLY A 263 4.73 15.33 24.01
C GLY A 263 6.19 15.10 24.38
N PHE A 264 6.77 13.99 23.93
CA PHE A 264 8.20 13.72 24.07
C PHE A 264 9.06 14.70 23.25
N GLN A 265 8.75 14.89 21.96
CA GLN A 265 9.55 15.74 21.07
C GLN A 265 9.60 17.21 21.50
N LEU A 266 8.54 17.73 22.12
CA LEU A 266 8.47 19.10 22.64
C LEU A 266 9.55 19.42 23.69
N VAL A 267 9.95 18.40 24.46
CA VAL A 267 10.89 18.54 25.59
C VAL A 267 12.16 17.72 25.42
N ALA A 268 12.37 17.09 24.25
CA ALA A 268 13.49 16.18 24.02
C ALA A 268 14.86 16.83 24.32
N ALA A 269 15.01 18.14 24.03
CA ALA A 269 16.23 18.89 24.32
C ALA A 269 16.35 19.36 25.79
N PHE A 270 15.25 19.40 26.55
CA PHE A 270 15.21 20.02 27.87
C PHE A 270 16.03 19.23 28.89
N SER A 271 16.05 17.90 28.78
CA SER A 271 16.87 17.07 29.67
C SER A 271 18.37 17.40 29.55
N VAL A 272 18.86 17.78 28.37
CA VAL A 272 20.25 18.27 28.20
C VAL A 272 20.43 19.62 28.89
N PHE A 273 19.50 20.55 28.69
CA PHE A 273 19.56 21.86 29.34
C PHE A 273 19.46 21.80 30.86
N ILE A 274 18.67 20.87 31.41
CA ILE A 274 18.57 20.66 32.86
C ILE A 274 19.89 20.12 33.39
N ILE A 275 20.50 19.12 32.74
CA ILE A 275 21.80 18.61 33.19
C ILE A 275 22.84 19.74 33.20
N VAL A 276 22.98 20.48 32.10
CA VAL A 276 24.03 21.51 31.99
C VAL A 276 23.74 22.75 32.85
N PHE A 277 22.56 23.36 32.71
CA PHE A 277 22.27 24.66 33.32
C PHE A 277 21.77 24.56 34.77
N TYR A 278 21.14 23.45 35.16
CA TYR A 278 20.66 23.28 36.54
C TYR A 278 21.64 22.49 37.40
N MET A 279 22.11 21.32 36.94
CA MET A 279 23.01 20.48 37.77
C MET A 279 24.45 20.98 37.79
N TYR A 280 24.92 21.55 36.68
CA TYR A 280 26.31 22.00 36.51
C TYR A 280 26.43 23.52 36.29
N GLN A 281 25.44 24.30 36.74
CA GLN A 281 25.49 25.78 36.76
C GLN A 281 25.86 26.42 35.41
N GLY A 282 25.40 25.83 34.30
CA GLY A 282 25.64 26.34 32.94
C GLY A 282 27.00 25.97 32.36
N SER A 283 27.84 25.22 33.09
CA SER A 283 29.15 24.78 32.60
C SER A 283 29.04 23.49 31.81
N TRP A 284 29.22 23.59 30.49
CA TRP A 284 29.37 22.44 29.60
C TRP A 284 30.60 21.60 29.91
N GLU A 285 31.67 22.24 30.41
CA GLU A 285 32.91 21.56 30.82
C GLU A 285 32.67 20.67 32.04
N MET A 286 32.03 21.19 33.09
CA MET A 286 31.71 20.40 34.29
C MET A 286 30.64 19.33 34.02
N ALA A 287 29.67 19.62 33.16
CA ALA A 287 28.67 18.63 32.74
C ALA A 287 29.30 17.47 31.95
N GLY A 288 30.44 17.71 31.29
CA GLY A 288 31.24 16.69 30.60
C GLY A 288 30.40 15.79 29.68
N THR A 289 30.50 14.48 29.89
CA THR A 289 29.83 13.46 29.06
C THR A 289 28.45 13.06 29.57
N TRP A 290 27.96 13.59 30.70
CA TRP A 290 26.70 13.16 31.32
C TRP A 290 25.46 13.32 30.43
N PRO A 291 25.28 14.42 29.67
CA PRO A 291 24.17 14.52 28.72
C PRO A 291 24.19 13.44 27.63
N ALA A 292 25.38 13.03 27.18
CA ALA A 292 25.54 11.98 26.19
C ALA A 292 25.23 10.60 26.78
N TRP A 293 25.71 10.32 28.00
CA TRP A 293 25.40 9.09 28.73
C TRP A 293 23.91 8.92 29.02
N PHE A 294 23.24 9.98 29.48
CA PHE A 294 21.80 9.97 29.74
C PHE A 294 21.00 9.51 28.51
N ASN A 295 21.24 10.13 27.36
CA ASN A 295 20.54 9.78 26.12
C ASN A 295 20.95 8.40 25.57
N SER A 296 22.23 8.05 25.66
CA SER A 296 22.75 6.77 25.19
C SER A 296 22.17 5.60 25.98
N LEU A 297 22.16 5.70 27.32
CA LEU A 297 21.58 4.66 28.18
C LEU A 297 20.07 4.55 27.99
N ASN A 298 19.37 5.67 27.74
CA ASN A 298 17.96 5.64 27.36
C ASN A 298 17.73 4.86 26.06
N ALA A 299 18.53 5.10 25.02
CA ALA A 299 18.44 4.35 23.76
C ALA A 299 18.76 2.85 23.94
N VAL A 300 19.80 2.51 24.72
CA VAL A 300 20.17 1.11 25.03
C VAL A 300 19.04 0.39 25.76
N ILE A 301 18.50 1.00 26.83
CA ILE A 301 17.41 0.42 27.63
C ILE A 301 16.16 0.27 26.77
N THR A 302 15.86 1.26 25.94
CA THR A 302 14.73 1.18 25.00
C THR A 302 14.89 0.00 24.05
N ALA A 303 16.05 -0.14 23.41
CA ALA A 303 16.33 -1.17 22.41
C ALA A 303 16.35 -2.59 22.99
N LEU A 304 17.10 -2.80 24.08
CA LEU A 304 17.42 -4.14 24.59
C LEU A 304 16.44 -4.65 25.65
N ILE A 305 15.75 -3.75 26.36
CA ILE A 305 14.90 -4.10 27.51
C ILE A 305 13.43 -3.79 27.21
N VAL A 306 13.12 -2.53 26.90
CA VAL A 306 11.72 -2.07 26.79
C VAL A 306 11.00 -2.69 25.59
N ILE A 307 11.58 -2.63 24.39
CA ILE A 307 10.94 -3.19 23.18
C ILE A 307 10.62 -4.69 23.35
N PRO A 308 11.54 -5.56 23.84
CA PRO A 308 11.23 -6.96 24.14
C PRO A 308 10.13 -7.14 25.20
N ILE A 309 10.15 -6.35 26.28
CA ILE A 309 9.13 -6.43 27.34
C ILE A 309 7.76 -6.06 26.79
N VAL A 310 7.65 -4.93 26.07
CA VAL A 310 6.40 -4.45 25.45
C VAL A 310 5.87 -5.49 24.47
N SER A 311 6.73 -6.06 23.62
CA SER A 311 6.35 -7.12 22.68
C SER A 311 5.81 -8.37 23.40
N LYS A 312 6.47 -8.79 24.48
CA LYS A 312 5.99 -9.91 25.33
C LYS A 312 4.68 -9.59 26.04
N MET A 313 4.48 -8.35 26.49
CA MET A 313 3.22 -7.90 27.08
C MET A 313 2.08 -7.93 26.06
N ALA A 314 2.33 -7.44 24.84
CA ALA A 314 1.35 -7.40 23.76
C ALA A 314 0.84 -8.80 23.37
N THR A 315 1.74 -9.78 23.34
CA THR A 315 1.41 -11.17 23.02
C THR A 315 0.74 -11.93 24.16
N ARG A 316 0.89 -11.49 25.42
CA ARG A 316 0.31 -12.16 26.60
C ARG A 316 -1.01 -11.58 27.06
N PHE A 317 -1.13 -10.24 27.06
CA PHE A 317 -2.29 -9.53 27.62
C PHE A 317 -3.06 -8.70 26.57
N GLY A 318 -2.59 -8.69 25.32
CA GLY A 318 -3.17 -7.95 24.21
C GLY A 318 -2.57 -6.55 24.05
N LYS A 319 -2.52 -6.08 22.79
CA LYS A 319 -1.87 -4.83 22.38
C LYS A 319 -2.41 -3.59 23.09
N ARG A 320 -3.75 -3.46 23.21
CA ARG A 320 -4.38 -2.33 23.93
C ARG A 320 -3.92 -2.24 25.38
N LYS A 321 -3.91 -3.36 26.11
CA LYS A 321 -3.48 -3.37 27.52
C LYS A 321 -1.98 -3.10 27.64
N ALA A 322 -1.18 -3.68 26.74
CA ALA A 322 0.25 -3.42 26.70
C ALA A 322 0.56 -1.93 26.47
N PHE A 323 -0.16 -1.26 25.56
CA PHE A 323 -0.02 0.17 25.33
C PHE A 323 -0.38 0.97 26.59
N LEU A 324 -1.55 0.71 27.21
CA LEU A 324 -1.97 1.43 28.41
C LEU A 324 -0.96 1.28 29.57
N ILE A 325 -0.43 0.07 29.79
CA ILE A 325 0.59 -0.17 30.83
C ILE A 325 1.88 0.58 30.48
N ALA A 326 2.34 0.52 29.23
CA ALA A 326 3.54 1.22 28.81
C ALA A 326 3.40 2.74 28.95
N THR A 327 2.27 3.32 28.55
CA THR A 327 1.99 4.75 28.73
C THR A 327 1.92 5.11 30.21
N PHE A 328 1.29 4.29 31.06
CA PHE A 328 1.24 4.54 32.49
C PHE A 328 2.64 4.51 33.15
N LEU A 329 3.46 3.51 32.80
CA LEU A 329 4.86 3.45 33.24
C LEU A 329 5.64 4.68 32.77
N SER A 330 5.38 5.18 31.55
CA SER A 330 6.04 6.38 31.06
C SER A 330 5.70 7.63 31.86
N ILE A 331 4.45 7.78 32.33
CA ILE A 331 4.02 8.87 33.21
C ILE A 331 4.78 8.84 34.54
N ILE A 332 4.92 7.65 35.13
CA ILE A 332 5.74 7.47 36.35
C ILE A 332 7.19 7.90 36.07
N GLY A 333 7.75 7.48 34.93
CA GLY A 333 9.09 7.88 34.51
C GLY A 333 9.26 9.40 34.40
N TYR A 334 8.31 10.09 33.75
CA TYR A 334 8.37 11.55 33.67
C TYR A 334 8.32 12.21 35.05
N ILE A 335 7.45 11.75 35.95
CA ILE A 335 7.37 12.28 37.32
C ILE A 335 8.68 12.03 38.09
N LEU A 336 9.30 10.85 37.90
CA LEU A 336 10.58 10.51 38.54
C LEU A 336 11.73 11.42 38.13
N LYS A 337 11.67 12.10 36.97
CA LYS A 337 12.68 13.09 36.57
C LYS A 337 12.83 14.23 37.58
N TRP A 338 11.80 14.53 38.36
CA TRP A 338 11.90 15.55 39.41
C TRP A 338 13.04 15.22 40.38
N TRP A 339 13.04 14.02 40.94
CA TRP A 339 14.11 13.56 41.84
C TRP A 339 15.36 13.12 41.09
N GLY A 340 15.23 12.64 39.85
CA GLY A 340 16.38 12.22 39.06
C GLY A 340 17.38 13.35 38.81
N PHE A 341 16.89 14.58 38.58
CA PHE A 341 17.72 15.76 38.38
C PHE A 341 18.03 16.55 39.65
N ASP A 342 17.60 16.08 40.83
CA ASP A 342 17.83 16.80 42.08
C ASP A 342 19.30 16.72 42.52
N VAL A 343 19.94 17.88 42.71
CA VAL A 343 21.39 17.95 42.97
C VAL A 343 21.72 17.45 44.38
N GLU A 344 20.99 17.93 45.40
CA GLU A 344 21.21 17.54 46.80
C GLU A 344 20.98 16.04 47.02
N LEU A 345 19.94 15.49 46.39
CA LEU A 345 19.64 14.06 46.50
C LEU A 345 20.72 13.20 45.82
N ASN A 346 21.29 13.66 44.70
CA ASN A 346 22.42 12.96 44.06
C ASN A 346 23.66 12.96 44.96
N GLU A 347 23.98 14.09 45.61
CA GLU A 347 25.08 14.17 46.58
C GLU A 347 24.86 13.23 47.77
N GLN A 348 23.65 13.21 48.33
CA GLN A 348 23.29 12.29 49.41
C GLN A 348 23.40 10.82 48.98
N PHE A 349 22.97 10.49 47.75
CA PHE A 349 23.07 9.14 47.22
C PHE A 349 24.53 8.69 47.07
N ASN A 350 25.42 9.56 46.61
CA ASN A 350 26.84 9.28 46.47
C ASN A 350 27.52 8.93 47.80
N GLN A 351 27.00 9.43 48.93
CA GLN A 351 27.51 9.13 50.28
C GLN A 351 26.96 7.81 50.86
N THR A 352 26.03 7.14 50.17
CA THR A 352 25.53 5.83 50.62
C THR A 352 26.50 4.72 50.25
N ALA A 353 26.50 3.62 51.02
CA ALA A 353 27.33 2.45 50.70
C ALA A 353 27.08 1.89 49.28
N LEU A 354 25.85 2.02 48.77
CA LEU A 354 25.53 1.64 47.39
C LEU A 354 26.17 2.62 46.39
N GLY A 355 26.00 3.93 46.62
CA GLY A 355 26.58 4.98 45.77
C GLY A 355 28.10 4.88 45.68
N GLU A 356 28.79 4.73 46.82
CA GLU A 356 30.24 4.51 46.87
C GLU A 356 30.65 3.28 46.07
N SER A 357 29.97 2.14 46.27
CA SER A 357 30.30 0.90 45.54
C SER A 357 30.10 1.01 44.03
N LEU A 358 29.09 1.75 43.57
CA LEU A 358 28.84 1.99 42.16
C LEU A 358 29.90 2.92 41.56
N THR A 359 30.28 3.98 42.29
CA THR A 359 31.31 4.93 41.87
C THR A 359 32.68 4.26 41.79
N GLU A 360 33.05 3.42 42.77
CA GLU A 360 34.27 2.62 42.73
C GLU A 360 34.29 1.64 41.55
N ALA A 361 33.18 0.93 41.31
CA ALA A 361 33.08 0.01 40.18
C ALA A 361 33.20 0.73 38.83
N LEU A 362 32.56 1.90 38.70
CA LEU A 362 32.67 2.73 37.50
C LEU A 362 34.09 3.26 37.30
N GLY A 363 34.71 3.76 38.37
CA GLY A 363 36.11 4.21 38.34
C GLY A 363 37.07 3.09 37.94
N SER A 364 36.90 1.88 38.50
CA SER A 364 37.69 0.71 38.10
C SER A 364 37.51 0.33 36.63
N LEU A 365 36.28 0.45 36.10
CA LEU A 365 36.01 0.17 34.69
C LEU A 365 36.72 1.18 33.79
N PHE A 366 36.62 2.48 34.08
CA PHE A 366 37.27 3.50 33.26
C PHE A 366 38.78 3.50 33.43
N ASN A 367 39.32 3.21 34.61
CA ASN A 367 40.77 2.99 34.78
C ASN A 367 41.29 1.85 33.88
N PHE A 368 40.48 0.81 33.65
CA PHE A 368 40.82 -0.26 32.71
C PHE A 368 40.67 0.17 31.24
N LEU A 369 39.65 0.96 30.90
CA LEU A 369 39.36 1.37 29.52
C LEU A 369 40.21 2.56 29.04
N ASN A 370 40.56 3.50 29.92
CA ASN A 370 41.21 4.76 29.59
C ASN A 370 42.52 4.58 28.80
N PRO A 371 43.43 3.65 29.14
CA PRO A 371 44.63 3.42 28.32
C PRO A 371 44.32 3.02 26.88
N TYR A 372 43.26 2.23 26.67
CA TYR A 372 42.81 1.87 25.33
C TYR A 372 42.15 3.06 24.61
N LEU A 373 41.30 3.82 25.32
CA LEU A 373 40.68 5.03 24.77
C LEU A 373 41.72 6.05 24.32
N GLU A 374 42.77 6.27 25.13
CA GLU A 374 43.91 7.11 24.76
C GLU A 374 44.62 6.58 23.51
N SER A 375 44.84 5.26 23.41
CA SER A 375 45.53 4.66 22.25
C SER A 375 44.82 4.85 20.91
N ILE A 376 43.49 5.03 20.93
CA ILE A 376 42.66 5.26 19.73
C ILE A 376 42.21 6.72 19.58
N GLY A 377 42.66 7.63 20.45
CA GLY A 377 42.26 9.04 20.45
C GLY A 377 40.79 9.28 20.83
N ALA A 378 40.21 8.40 21.67
CA ALA A 378 38.82 8.47 22.13
C ALA A 378 38.70 8.92 23.60
N THR A 379 39.59 9.82 24.05
CA THR A 379 39.59 10.35 25.42
C THR A 379 38.29 11.09 25.77
N TRP A 380 37.59 11.65 24.77
CA TRP A 380 36.26 12.24 24.91
C TRP A 380 35.18 11.26 25.45
N PHE A 381 35.43 9.95 25.47
CA PHE A 381 34.51 8.95 26.03
C PHE A 381 34.73 8.70 27.54
N THR A 382 35.76 9.30 28.14
CA THR A 382 36.10 9.08 29.55
C THR A 382 35.03 9.63 30.50
N ILE A 383 35.02 9.09 31.73
CA ILE A 383 34.20 9.60 32.85
C ILE A 383 35.14 9.98 33.97
N ASN A 384 35.02 11.22 34.45
CA ASN A 384 35.61 11.61 35.73
C ASN A 384 34.62 11.26 36.85
N VAL A 385 35.09 10.45 37.82
CA VAL A 385 34.31 10.07 39.00
C VAL A 385 34.68 10.87 40.25
N GLU A 386 35.74 11.69 40.19
CA GLU A 386 36.27 12.44 41.34
C GLU A 386 35.29 13.51 41.85
N ASP A 387 34.55 14.14 40.94
CA ASP A 387 33.56 15.19 41.26
C ASP A 387 32.18 14.63 41.66
N GLY A 388 32.08 13.31 41.84
CA GLY A 388 30.83 12.60 42.11
C GLY A 388 30.03 12.27 40.84
N VAL A 389 29.25 11.20 40.91
CA VAL A 389 28.48 10.68 39.77
C VAL A 389 26.99 11.02 39.93
N PRO A 390 26.31 11.60 38.93
CA PRO A 390 24.90 11.94 39.01
C PRO A 390 24.00 10.70 38.78
N TRP A 391 24.14 9.66 39.61
CA TRP A 391 23.46 8.36 39.42
C TRP A 391 21.95 8.46 39.24
N LEU A 392 21.29 9.41 39.92
CA LEU A 392 19.83 9.51 39.91
C LEU A 392 19.26 9.99 38.58
N ILE A 393 20.07 10.59 37.68
CA ILE A 393 19.59 10.97 36.34
C ILE A 393 19.13 9.74 35.56
N PHE A 394 19.63 8.55 35.89
CA PHE A 394 19.26 7.30 35.23
C PHE A 394 18.02 6.64 35.85
N LEU A 395 17.59 7.04 37.05
CA LEU A 395 16.40 6.50 37.74
C LEU A 395 15.11 6.55 36.89
N PRO A 396 14.81 7.63 36.14
CA PRO A 396 13.61 7.72 35.31
C PRO A 396 13.63 6.79 34.10
N ILE A 397 14.81 6.46 33.55
CA ILE A 397 14.99 5.83 32.24
C ILE A 397 14.22 4.51 32.09
N PRO A 398 14.32 3.55 33.04
CA PRO A 398 13.61 2.28 32.93
C PRO A 398 12.09 2.42 32.80
N PHE A 399 11.52 3.56 33.21
CA PHE A 399 10.09 3.82 33.16
C PHE A 399 9.70 4.74 31.99
N PHE A 400 10.39 5.86 31.78
CA PHE A 400 10.00 6.80 30.72
C PHE A 400 10.23 6.23 29.32
N ALA A 401 11.24 5.35 29.16
CA ALA A 401 11.52 4.66 27.89
C ALA A 401 10.34 3.83 27.38
N PHE A 402 9.41 3.41 28.25
CA PHE A 402 8.17 2.73 27.85
C PHE A 402 7.25 3.58 26.99
N GLY A 403 7.35 4.93 27.03
CA GLY A 403 6.54 5.79 26.19
C GLY A 403 6.85 5.57 24.70
N MET A 404 8.09 5.83 24.32
CA MET A 404 8.57 5.68 22.93
C MET A 404 8.68 4.21 22.51
N GLY A 405 9.25 3.36 23.37
CA GLY A 405 9.35 1.93 23.12
C GLY A 405 7.98 1.26 22.98
N GLY A 406 7.01 1.65 23.82
CA GLY A 406 5.62 1.21 23.75
C GLY A 406 4.91 1.63 22.47
N LEU A 407 5.06 2.90 22.11
CA LEU A 407 4.45 3.50 20.94
C LEU A 407 4.90 2.81 19.64
N PHE A 408 6.20 2.84 19.32
CA PHE A 408 6.70 2.35 18.04
C PHE A 408 6.68 0.83 17.90
N THR A 409 6.62 0.09 19.02
CA THR A 409 6.47 -1.38 18.99
C THR A 409 5.03 -1.80 18.68
N LEU A 410 4.04 -1.10 19.22
CA LEU A 410 2.64 -1.55 19.17
C LEU A 410 1.87 -0.95 18.00
N MET A 411 2.11 0.33 17.67
CA MET A 411 1.26 1.09 16.76
C MET A 411 1.12 0.45 15.38
N MET A 412 2.22 0.00 14.79
CA MET A 412 2.20 -0.68 13.49
C MET A 412 1.30 -1.92 13.47
N SER A 413 1.37 -2.71 14.54
CA SER A 413 0.55 -3.91 14.67
C SER A 413 -0.93 -3.57 14.91
N MET A 414 -1.23 -2.45 15.55
CA MET A 414 -2.60 -1.97 15.82
C MET A 414 -3.23 -1.32 14.58
N THR A 415 -2.44 -0.64 13.73
CA THR A 415 -2.90 -0.13 12.44
C THR A 415 -3.40 -1.27 11.54
N ALA A 416 -2.70 -2.41 11.55
CA ALA A 416 -3.15 -3.59 10.82
C ALA A 416 -4.48 -4.16 11.36
N ASP A 417 -4.69 -4.16 12.68
CA ASP A 417 -5.97 -4.59 13.28
C ASP A 417 -7.13 -3.66 12.85
N VAL A 418 -6.85 -2.37 12.67
CA VAL A 418 -7.82 -1.40 12.13
C VAL A 418 -8.08 -1.65 10.64
N CYS A 419 -7.07 -2.04 9.87
CA CYS A 419 -7.27 -2.41 8.47
C CYS A 419 -8.15 -3.66 8.32
N ASP A 420 -8.00 -4.64 9.22
CA ASP A 420 -8.88 -5.82 9.26
C ASP A 420 -10.33 -5.44 9.61
N LEU A 421 -10.52 -4.48 10.51
CA LEU A 421 -11.86 -3.95 10.81
C LEU A 421 -12.46 -3.25 9.59
N ASP A 422 -11.68 -2.41 8.91
CA ASP A 422 -12.11 -1.68 7.71
C ASP A 422 -12.47 -2.64 6.57
N GLU A 423 -11.69 -3.71 6.37
CA GLU A 423 -11.97 -4.80 5.42
C GLU A 423 -13.31 -5.49 5.77
N LEU A 424 -13.61 -5.66 7.06
CA LEU A 424 -14.84 -6.29 7.51
C LEU A 424 -16.08 -5.38 7.32
N GLU A 425 -15.97 -4.10 7.64
CA GLU A 425 -17.08 -3.13 7.64
C GLU A 425 -17.40 -2.59 6.24
N ASN A 426 -16.38 -2.29 5.42
CA ASN A 426 -16.56 -1.56 4.17
C ASN A 426 -16.45 -2.41 2.89
N GLY A 427 -15.86 -3.60 2.96
CA GLY A 427 -15.69 -4.52 1.81
C GLY A 427 -14.74 -4.02 0.70
N LEU A 428 -13.83 -4.91 0.25
CA LEU A 428 -12.81 -4.73 -0.83
C LEU A 428 -11.77 -3.57 -0.69
N PRO A 429 -10.56 -3.76 -1.24
CA PRO A 429 -9.44 -4.54 -0.69
C PRO A 429 -8.78 -3.88 0.54
N ARG A 430 -7.95 -4.65 1.25
CA ARG A 430 -7.19 -4.24 2.46
C ARG A 430 -6.28 -3.02 2.18
N LYS A 431 -6.64 -1.84 2.71
CA LYS A 431 -5.94 -0.55 2.48
C LYS A 431 -4.74 -0.29 3.42
N GLU A 432 -3.91 -1.31 3.71
CA GLU A 432 -2.79 -1.17 4.65
C GLU A 432 -1.82 -0.03 4.29
N GLY A 433 -1.48 0.09 3.00
CA GLY A 433 -0.57 1.14 2.52
C GLY A 433 -1.12 2.55 2.76
N THR A 434 -2.42 2.76 2.52
CA THR A 434 -3.08 4.06 2.71
C THR A 434 -3.12 4.45 4.18
N PHE A 435 -3.55 3.53 5.06
CA PHE A 435 -3.57 3.77 6.50
C PHE A 435 -2.17 4.06 7.05
N GLY A 436 -1.16 3.31 6.60
CA GLY A 436 0.24 3.55 6.95
C GLY A 436 0.77 4.91 6.49
N ALA A 437 0.47 5.32 5.26
CA ALA A 437 0.88 6.61 4.71
C ALA A 437 0.28 7.78 5.49
N ILE A 438 -1.03 7.72 5.80
CA ILE A 438 -1.72 8.75 6.58
C ILE A 438 -1.16 8.83 8.00
N TYR A 439 -0.91 7.68 8.63
CA TYR A 439 -0.32 7.61 9.96
C TYR A 439 1.03 8.34 10.03
N TRP A 440 1.96 8.01 9.13
CA TRP A 440 3.29 8.62 9.11
C TRP A 440 3.26 10.10 8.73
N TRP A 441 2.36 10.49 7.83
CA TRP A 441 2.14 11.89 7.50
C TRP A 441 1.73 12.71 8.74
N MET A 442 0.77 12.20 9.53
CA MET A 442 0.36 12.85 10.79
C MET A 442 1.50 12.98 11.80
N VAL A 443 2.34 11.94 11.92
CA VAL A 443 3.52 11.97 12.81
C VAL A 443 4.50 13.06 12.38
N LYS A 444 4.80 13.18 11.08
CA LYS A 444 5.74 14.19 10.55
C LYS A 444 5.22 15.61 10.71
N VAL A 445 3.94 15.86 10.41
CA VAL A 445 3.31 17.17 10.63
C VAL A 445 3.34 17.53 12.11
N GLY A 446 3.02 16.58 12.99
CA GLY A 446 3.12 16.75 14.43
C GLY A 446 4.53 17.13 14.86
N GLN A 447 5.55 16.45 14.34
CA GLN A 447 6.94 16.72 14.66
C GLN A 447 7.36 18.14 14.27
N ALA A 448 6.95 18.61 13.09
CA ALA A 448 7.23 19.98 12.66
C ALA A 448 6.61 21.01 13.62
N LEU A 449 5.35 20.78 14.03
CA LEU A 449 4.68 21.62 15.02
C LEU A 449 5.34 21.55 16.40
N ALA A 450 5.77 20.36 16.84
CA ALA A 450 6.43 20.16 18.13
C ALA A 450 7.76 20.91 18.21
N ILE A 451 8.57 20.91 17.15
CA ILE A 451 9.84 21.66 17.12
C ILE A 451 9.58 23.16 17.25
N ILE A 452 8.58 23.69 16.53
CA ILE A 452 8.22 25.12 16.59
C ILE A 452 7.68 25.48 17.99
N LEU A 453 6.80 24.65 18.54
CA LEU A 453 6.20 24.86 19.85
C LEU A 453 7.20 24.69 21.01
N SER A 454 8.24 23.86 20.86
CA SER A 454 9.31 23.73 21.85
C SER A 454 10.02 25.08 22.09
N GLY A 455 10.33 25.82 21.02
CA GLY A 455 10.90 27.17 21.13
C GLY A 455 9.97 28.17 21.83
N VAL A 456 8.65 28.05 21.61
CA VAL A 456 7.65 28.85 22.34
C VAL A 456 7.64 28.51 23.82
N ILE A 457 7.71 27.23 24.19
CA ILE A 457 7.78 26.79 25.60
C ILE A 457 9.04 27.35 26.26
N LEU A 458 10.20 27.27 25.62
CA LEU A 458 11.45 27.84 26.15
C LEU A 458 11.32 29.35 26.41
N LYS A 459 10.69 30.08 25.48
CA LYS A 459 10.42 31.52 25.65
C LYS A 459 9.47 31.82 26.80
N ILE A 460 8.43 31.00 27.01
CA ILE A 460 7.49 31.14 28.13
C ILE A 460 8.18 30.84 29.47
N VAL A 461 9.05 29.82 29.51
CA VAL A 461 9.87 29.48 30.67
C VAL A 461 10.89 30.59 30.98
N GLY A 462 11.27 31.38 29.98
CA GLY A 462 12.30 32.42 30.11
C GLY A 462 13.72 31.87 30.05
N PHE A 463 13.92 30.70 29.42
CA PHE A 463 15.24 30.09 29.27
C PHE A 463 16.00 30.71 28.10
N ASP A 464 17.22 31.15 28.35
CA ASP A 464 18.13 31.67 27.33
C ASP A 464 19.47 30.94 27.35
N GLN A 465 19.68 30.06 26.36
CA GLN A 465 20.91 29.26 26.24
C GLN A 465 22.21 30.08 26.18
N ASN A 466 22.16 31.38 25.92
CA ASN A 466 23.34 32.26 25.88
C ASN A 466 23.72 32.80 27.26
N ILE A 467 22.89 32.57 28.28
CA ILE A 467 23.10 33.02 29.66
C ILE A 467 23.45 31.81 30.52
N THR A 468 24.67 31.80 31.06
CA THR A 468 25.18 30.75 31.96
C THR A 468 24.40 30.71 33.27
N ASP A 469 24.20 31.89 33.89
CA ASP A 469 23.47 32.04 35.15
C ASP A 469 21.97 32.27 34.91
N GLN A 470 21.21 31.18 34.90
CA GLN A 470 19.75 31.22 34.83
C GLN A 470 19.13 31.49 36.20
N SER A 471 17.97 32.14 36.23
CA SER A 471 17.23 32.30 37.49
C SER A 471 16.73 30.94 38.01
N LEU A 472 16.66 30.78 39.34
CA LEU A 472 16.11 29.56 39.96
C LEU A 472 14.67 29.29 39.49
N GLU A 473 13.88 30.35 39.29
CA GLU A 473 12.52 30.27 38.75
C GLU A 473 12.52 29.71 37.32
N THR A 474 13.40 30.21 36.45
CA THR A 474 13.58 29.72 35.07
C THR A 474 13.89 28.22 35.07
N MET A 475 14.86 27.78 35.89
CA MET A 475 15.25 26.37 35.93
C MET A 475 14.16 25.48 36.55
N THR A 476 13.43 25.98 37.54
CA THR A 476 12.27 25.28 38.11
C THR A 476 11.16 25.13 37.06
N ASN A 477 10.83 26.20 36.34
CA ASN A 477 9.84 26.17 35.27
C ASN A 477 10.26 25.25 34.11
N LEU A 478 11.55 25.20 33.78
CA LEU A 478 12.09 24.28 32.76
C LEU A 478 11.91 22.81 33.18
N ARG A 479 12.24 22.47 34.44
CA ARG A 479 12.00 21.13 35.00
C ARG A 479 10.52 20.78 35.03
N ILE A 480 9.65 21.71 35.43
CA ILE A 480 8.20 21.52 35.40
C ILE A 480 7.73 21.25 33.98
N ALA A 481 8.21 22.01 32.99
CA ALA A 481 7.84 21.80 31.59
C ALA A 481 8.30 20.43 31.05
N ASP A 482 9.54 20.01 31.34
CA ASP A 482 10.10 18.71 30.94
C ASP A 482 9.31 17.51 31.51
N ILE A 483 8.59 17.70 32.62
CA ILE A 483 7.78 16.66 33.26
C ILE A 483 6.31 16.77 32.84
N LEU A 484 5.71 17.95 33.00
CA LEU A 484 4.26 18.15 32.88
C LEU A 484 3.79 18.00 31.44
N VAL A 485 4.56 18.49 30.46
CA VAL A 485 4.19 18.41 29.04
C VAL A 485 4.09 16.96 28.57
N PRO A 486 5.12 16.10 28.70
CA PRO A 486 5.01 14.71 28.27
C PRO A 486 4.08 13.88 29.18
N ALA A 487 4.02 14.15 30.50
CA ALA A 487 3.12 13.41 31.40
C ALA A 487 1.64 13.70 31.09
N SER A 488 1.27 14.96 30.83
CA SER A 488 -0.11 15.35 30.50
C SER A 488 -0.54 14.81 29.13
N THR A 489 0.31 14.91 28.12
CA THR A 489 0.03 14.35 26.79
C THR A 489 -0.05 12.82 26.83
N ALA A 490 0.81 12.14 27.59
CA ALA A 490 0.71 10.70 27.82
C ALA A 490 -0.58 10.33 28.58
N ALA A 491 -1.00 11.11 29.58
CA ALA A 491 -2.27 10.91 30.28
C ALA A 491 -3.48 11.09 29.35
N LEU A 492 -3.47 12.09 28.48
CA LEU A 492 -4.49 12.27 27.46
C LEU A 492 -4.52 11.09 26.47
N ALA A 493 -3.35 10.62 26.02
CA ALA A 493 -3.25 9.45 25.16
C ALA A 493 -3.78 8.19 25.84
N PHE A 494 -3.51 8.03 27.14
CA PHE A 494 -4.06 6.96 27.96
C PHE A 494 -5.59 7.02 28.00
N LEU A 495 -6.19 8.20 28.20
CA LEU A 495 -7.65 8.37 28.20
C LEU A 495 -8.27 8.06 26.83
N VAL A 496 -7.64 8.49 25.74
CA VAL A 496 -8.08 8.18 24.36
C VAL A 496 -8.06 6.68 24.12
N MET A 497 -6.98 5.99 24.51
CA MET A 497 -6.81 4.55 24.31
C MET A 497 -7.57 3.69 25.32
N TRP A 498 -7.96 4.27 26.46
CA TRP A 498 -8.82 3.60 27.42
C TRP A 498 -10.17 3.26 26.81
N ARG A 499 -10.69 4.12 25.93
CA ARG A 499 -11.94 3.88 25.18
C ARG A 499 -11.70 3.23 23.82
N TYR A 500 -10.57 2.56 23.59
CA TYR A 500 -10.26 1.93 22.31
C TYR A 500 -11.03 0.61 22.14
N ASP A 501 -11.76 0.50 21.03
CA ASP A 501 -12.79 -0.54 20.84
C ASP A 501 -12.22 -1.88 20.34
N LEU A 502 -11.01 -1.88 19.78
CA LEU A 502 -10.34 -3.09 19.29
C LEU A 502 -9.52 -3.76 20.40
N GLY A 503 -10.22 -4.52 21.25
CA GLY A 503 -9.59 -5.45 22.19
C GLY A 503 -9.19 -6.77 21.53
N GLU A 504 -8.35 -7.57 22.19
CA GLU A 504 -7.83 -8.82 21.62
C GLU A 504 -8.93 -9.83 21.25
N LYS A 505 -10.01 -9.91 22.04
CA LYS A 505 -11.17 -10.74 21.72
C LYS A 505 -11.81 -10.28 20.40
N ARG A 506 -12.04 -8.97 20.23
CA ARG A 506 -12.66 -8.38 19.04
C ARG A 506 -11.79 -8.58 17.79
N VAL A 507 -10.47 -8.40 17.91
CA VAL A 507 -9.53 -8.65 16.81
C VAL A 507 -9.59 -10.12 16.36
N ARG A 508 -9.65 -11.07 17.30
CA ARG A 508 -9.80 -12.50 16.96
C ARG A 508 -11.14 -12.81 16.31
N GLU A 509 -12.23 -12.18 16.76
CA GLU A 509 -13.56 -12.30 16.13
C GLU A 509 -13.54 -11.80 14.68
N ILE A 510 -12.96 -10.62 14.44
CA ILE A 510 -12.80 -10.04 13.10
C ILE A 510 -11.99 -10.98 12.20
N ALA A 511 -10.85 -11.48 12.68
CA ALA A 511 -10.01 -12.40 11.94
C ALA A 511 -10.73 -13.73 11.61
N ALA A 512 -11.51 -14.26 12.56
CA ALA A 512 -12.32 -15.45 12.31
C ALA A 512 -13.42 -15.21 11.28
N GLU A 513 -14.08 -14.05 11.32
CA GLU A 513 -15.14 -13.69 10.38
C GLU A 513 -14.59 -13.44 8.97
N LEU A 514 -13.46 -12.74 8.85
CA LEU A 514 -12.75 -12.59 7.58
C LEU A 514 -12.28 -13.95 7.03
N LYS A 515 -11.81 -14.85 7.90
CA LYS A 515 -11.45 -16.22 7.48
C LYS A 515 -12.67 -17.00 7.00
N LYS A 516 -13.83 -16.86 7.64
CA LYS A 516 -15.09 -17.44 7.15
C LYS A 516 -15.49 -16.84 5.80
N ARG A 517 -15.41 -15.52 5.63
CA ARG A 517 -15.65 -14.86 4.33
C ARG A 517 -14.71 -15.35 3.22
N LYS A 518 -13.45 -15.64 3.57
CA LYS A 518 -12.44 -16.19 2.65
C LYS A 518 -12.55 -17.72 2.44
N ALA A 519 -13.19 -18.43 3.36
CA ALA A 519 -13.39 -19.88 3.33
C ALA A 519 -14.76 -20.29 2.76
N LEU A 520 -15.73 -19.37 2.73
CA LEU A 520 -16.79 -19.44 1.73
C LEU A 520 -16.08 -19.50 0.38
N PRO A 521 -16.50 -20.39 -0.55
CA PRO A 521 -16.00 -20.32 -1.91
C PRO A 521 -16.11 -18.85 -2.30
N LYS A 522 -14.99 -18.24 -2.74
CA LYS A 522 -15.04 -16.94 -3.41
C LYS A 522 -16.27 -17.05 -4.29
N ARG A 523 -17.25 -16.14 -4.14
CA ARG A 523 -18.25 -15.98 -5.19
C ARG A 523 -17.41 -15.89 -6.45
N THR A 524 -17.46 -16.93 -7.26
CA THR A 524 -16.84 -16.92 -8.56
C THR A 524 -17.39 -15.65 -9.18
N SER A 525 -16.50 -14.78 -9.63
CA SER A 525 -16.88 -13.57 -10.36
C SER A 525 -17.51 -13.89 -11.71
N SER A 526 -18.00 -15.12 -11.93
CA SER A 526 -19.07 -15.34 -12.88
C SER A 526 -20.33 -14.77 -12.23
N SER A 527 -20.68 -13.57 -12.65
CA SER A 527 -22.01 -12.96 -12.54
C SER A 527 -23.18 -13.93 -12.87
N TYR A 528 -22.90 -15.07 -13.50
CA TYR A 528 -23.81 -16.20 -13.66
C TYR A 528 -23.97 -17.04 -12.39
N HIS A 529 -25.16 -17.01 -11.80
CA HIS A 529 -25.57 -17.94 -10.75
C HIS A 529 -25.73 -19.37 -11.32
N ALA A 530 -25.13 -20.36 -10.67
CA ALA A 530 -25.35 -21.77 -11.02
C ALA A 530 -26.78 -22.20 -10.63
N GLN A 531 -27.39 -23.05 -11.47
CA GLN A 531 -28.72 -23.66 -11.29
C GLN A 531 -29.94 -22.74 -11.47
N ASN A 532 -29.81 -21.60 -12.14
CA ASN A 532 -30.97 -20.74 -12.47
C ASN A 532 -32.01 -21.49 -13.31
N LEU A 533 -31.60 -22.38 -14.21
CA LEU A 533 -32.56 -23.11 -15.03
C LEU A 533 -33.41 -24.09 -14.21
N LEU A 534 -32.77 -24.79 -13.27
CA LEU A 534 -33.43 -25.78 -12.39
C LEU A 534 -34.36 -25.10 -11.37
N SER A 535 -34.01 -23.89 -10.90
CA SER A 535 -34.88 -23.11 -10.02
C SER A 535 -36.12 -22.55 -10.75
N LEU A 536 -35.98 -22.19 -12.03
CA LEU A 536 -37.07 -21.64 -12.85
C LEU A 536 -38.03 -22.68 -13.43
N THR A 537 -37.57 -23.91 -13.68
CA THR A 537 -38.37 -24.94 -14.39
C THR A 537 -38.93 -26.04 -13.48
N SER A 538 -38.48 -26.16 -12.23
CA SER A 538 -38.91 -27.20 -11.25
C SER A 538 -38.84 -28.66 -11.75
N LEU A 539 -38.21 -28.91 -12.89
CA LEU A 539 -38.11 -30.20 -13.59
C LEU A 539 -36.65 -30.65 -13.67
N GLN A 540 -36.39 -31.93 -13.47
CA GLN A 540 -35.14 -32.53 -13.93
C GLN A 540 -35.10 -32.41 -15.46
N ILE A 541 -34.13 -31.67 -15.99
CA ILE A 541 -33.94 -31.54 -17.44
C ILE A 541 -33.63 -32.93 -17.99
N ALA A 542 -34.59 -33.50 -18.71
CA ALA A 542 -34.43 -34.80 -19.35
C ALA A 542 -33.41 -34.66 -20.50
N PRO A 543 -32.50 -35.64 -20.67
CA PRO A 543 -31.61 -35.64 -21.82
C PRO A 543 -32.42 -35.75 -23.12
N ASP A 544 -32.32 -34.75 -23.98
CA ASP A 544 -32.81 -34.81 -25.35
C ASP A 544 -31.56 -34.92 -26.24
N PHE A 545 -31.43 -35.98 -27.04
CA PHE A 545 -30.26 -36.17 -27.92
C PHE A 545 -30.60 -35.98 -29.40
N LYS A 546 -31.76 -35.39 -29.73
CA LYS A 546 -32.36 -35.37 -31.08
C LYS A 546 -31.43 -34.87 -32.20
N TYR A 547 -30.47 -34.00 -31.90
CA TYR A 547 -29.48 -33.50 -32.88
C TYR A 547 -28.03 -33.64 -32.40
N ASP A 548 -27.81 -34.33 -31.30
CA ASP A 548 -26.48 -34.51 -30.74
C ASP A 548 -25.78 -35.69 -31.39
N ILE A 549 -24.47 -35.54 -31.61
CA ILE A 549 -23.63 -36.65 -32.03
C ILE A 549 -23.24 -37.44 -30.79
N ASP A 550 -23.42 -38.76 -30.83
CA ASP A 550 -22.87 -39.65 -29.81
C ASP A 550 -21.34 -39.76 -29.99
N PHE A 551 -20.62 -39.40 -28.93
CA PHE A 551 -19.16 -39.40 -28.87
C PHE A 551 -18.59 -40.57 -28.06
N SER A 552 -19.43 -41.44 -27.49
CA SER A 552 -19.01 -42.55 -26.62
C SER A 552 -18.02 -43.51 -27.29
N ASP A 553 -18.25 -43.80 -28.58
CA ASP A 553 -17.42 -44.72 -29.38
C ASP A 553 -16.39 -44.00 -30.28
N LYS A 554 -16.17 -42.68 -30.12
CA LYS A 554 -15.28 -41.88 -30.98
C LYS A 554 -13.93 -41.62 -30.34
N SER A 555 -12.87 -41.82 -31.11
CA SER A 555 -11.51 -41.40 -30.76
C SER A 555 -11.36 -39.87 -30.79
N ILE A 556 -10.32 -39.35 -30.12
CA ILE A 556 -10.04 -37.91 -30.10
C ILE A 556 -9.78 -37.37 -31.51
N ASP A 557 -9.10 -38.14 -32.37
CA ASP A 557 -8.82 -37.75 -33.76
C ASP A 557 -10.10 -37.64 -34.61
N GLU A 558 -11.07 -38.52 -34.39
CA GLU A 558 -12.39 -38.42 -35.04
C GLU A 558 -13.16 -37.17 -34.58
N VAL A 559 -13.08 -36.82 -33.30
CA VAL A 559 -13.68 -35.59 -32.77
C VAL A 559 -13.00 -34.35 -33.36
N LEU A 560 -11.68 -34.35 -33.50
CA LEU A 560 -10.92 -33.28 -34.16
C LEU A 560 -11.32 -33.12 -35.64
N HIS A 561 -11.48 -34.24 -36.35
CA HIS A 561 -11.95 -34.22 -37.74
C HIS A 561 -13.38 -33.66 -37.85
N LEU A 562 -14.28 -34.06 -36.95
CA LEU A 562 -15.64 -33.52 -36.87
C LEU A 562 -15.66 -32.03 -36.55
N PHE A 563 -14.83 -31.59 -35.59
CA PHE A 563 -14.69 -30.18 -35.24
C PHE A 563 -14.24 -29.37 -36.46
N SER A 564 -13.18 -29.81 -37.14
CA SER A 564 -12.65 -29.14 -38.34
C SER A 564 -13.69 -29.10 -39.47
N THR A 565 -14.42 -30.18 -39.67
CA THR A 565 -15.49 -30.25 -40.67
C THR A 565 -16.63 -29.27 -40.33
N THR A 566 -17.03 -29.19 -39.06
CA THR A 566 -18.08 -28.27 -38.61
C THR A 566 -17.65 -26.81 -38.71
N LEU A 567 -16.41 -26.49 -38.32
CA LEU A 567 -15.86 -25.15 -38.44
C LEU A 567 -15.80 -24.70 -39.92
N ASN A 568 -15.35 -25.57 -40.82
CA ASN A 568 -15.25 -25.27 -42.26
C ASN A 568 -16.61 -25.15 -42.96
N LYS A 569 -17.70 -25.68 -42.40
CA LYS A 569 -19.06 -25.44 -42.91
C LYS A 569 -19.53 -24.01 -42.66
N GLY A 570 -18.88 -23.30 -41.73
CA GLY A 570 -19.25 -21.95 -41.31
C GLY A 570 -20.27 -21.93 -40.17
N MET A 571 -20.13 -20.93 -39.33
CA MET A 571 -21.04 -20.59 -38.23
C MET A 571 -21.92 -19.42 -38.62
N HIS A 572 -23.01 -19.21 -37.87
CA HIS A 572 -23.83 -18.02 -38.05
C HIS A 572 -23.06 -16.74 -37.67
N GLY A 573 -22.60 -16.65 -36.42
CA GLY A 573 -21.91 -15.47 -35.88
C GLY A 573 -20.84 -15.78 -34.84
N LEU A 574 -19.94 -14.82 -34.60
CA LEU A 574 -18.92 -14.87 -33.55
C LEU A 574 -18.92 -13.59 -32.71
N CYS A 575 -18.73 -13.75 -31.40
CA CYS A 575 -18.36 -12.63 -30.54
C CYS A 575 -16.92 -12.24 -30.84
N PHE A 576 -16.74 -11.01 -31.32
CA PHE A 576 -15.47 -10.53 -31.83
C PHE A 576 -14.88 -9.48 -30.90
N SER A 577 -13.87 -9.92 -30.16
CA SER A 577 -13.08 -9.08 -29.30
C SER A 577 -11.64 -9.03 -29.81
N PRO A 578 -11.17 -7.89 -30.35
CA PRO A 578 -9.91 -7.84 -31.09
C PRO A 578 -8.67 -7.64 -30.21
N TYR A 579 -8.78 -7.53 -28.88
CA TYR A 579 -7.64 -7.24 -27.99
C TYR A 579 -6.50 -8.27 -28.08
N GLU A 580 -5.27 -7.79 -28.19
CA GLU A 580 -4.03 -8.58 -28.24
C GLU A 580 -3.43 -8.83 -26.85
N GLU A 581 -2.46 -9.74 -26.79
CA GLU A 581 -1.72 -9.99 -25.56
C GLU A 581 -1.06 -8.71 -25.05
N GLY A 582 -1.42 -8.30 -23.83
CA GLY A 582 -0.91 -7.08 -23.20
C GLY A 582 -1.78 -5.84 -23.42
N GLN A 583 -2.89 -5.95 -24.16
CA GLN A 583 -3.93 -4.92 -24.22
C GLN A 583 -5.07 -5.25 -23.25
N ASP A 584 -5.75 -4.21 -22.73
CA ASP A 584 -6.96 -4.30 -21.92
C ASP A 584 -8.13 -3.51 -22.53
N ILE A 585 -9.33 -3.59 -21.94
CA ILE A 585 -10.58 -2.99 -22.43
C ILE A 585 -10.45 -1.47 -22.67
N GLU A 586 -9.62 -0.78 -21.87
CA GLU A 586 -9.39 0.67 -21.96
C GLU A 586 -8.35 1.08 -23.01
N ASP A 587 -7.62 0.13 -23.61
CA ASP A 587 -6.63 0.44 -24.64
C ASP A 587 -7.30 0.73 -25.98
N VAL A 588 -6.72 1.68 -26.72
CA VAL A 588 -7.23 2.08 -28.04
C VAL A 588 -6.80 1.07 -29.10
N LEU A 589 -7.78 0.46 -29.77
CA LEU A 589 -7.58 -0.51 -30.84
C LEU A 589 -7.21 0.20 -32.16
N SER A 590 -6.26 -0.39 -32.90
CA SER A 590 -5.89 0.11 -34.23
C SER A 590 -6.76 -0.53 -35.32
N GLU A 591 -6.99 0.19 -36.42
CA GLU A 591 -7.73 -0.33 -37.57
C GLU A 591 -7.00 -1.53 -38.20
N GLU A 592 -5.66 -1.50 -38.26
CA GLU A 592 -4.85 -2.59 -38.82
C GLU A 592 -4.98 -3.89 -38.03
N GLN A 593 -5.03 -3.80 -36.70
CA GLN A 593 -5.26 -4.94 -35.81
C GLN A 593 -6.63 -5.58 -36.09
N ILE A 594 -7.66 -4.76 -36.26
CA ILE A 594 -9.01 -5.23 -36.55
C ILE A 594 -9.08 -5.87 -37.94
N ILE A 595 -8.47 -5.27 -38.97
CA ILE A 595 -8.38 -5.87 -40.31
C ILE A 595 -7.74 -7.26 -40.24
N ARG A 596 -6.57 -7.37 -39.59
CA ARG A 596 -5.84 -8.64 -39.47
C ARG A 596 -6.70 -9.74 -38.84
N ARG A 597 -7.40 -9.44 -37.74
CA ARG A 597 -8.24 -10.41 -37.03
C ARG A 597 -9.55 -10.71 -37.74
N VAL A 598 -10.15 -9.74 -38.44
CA VAL A 598 -11.33 -9.98 -39.28
C VAL A 598 -10.99 -10.93 -40.43
N ASP A 599 -9.83 -10.78 -41.07
CA ASP A 599 -9.38 -11.66 -42.16
C ASP A 599 -9.23 -13.12 -41.71
N ILE A 600 -8.87 -13.36 -40.45
CA ILE A 600 -8.75 -14.70 -39.88
C ILE A 600 -10.11 -15.37 -39.70
N VAL A 601 -11.11 -14.64 -39.20
CA VAL A 601 -12.43 -15.21 -38.87
C VAL A 601 -13.39 -15.21 -40.05
N LYS A 602 -13.19 -14.33 -41.04
CA LYS A 602 -14.02 -14.15 -42.23
C LYS A 602 -14.40 -15.44 -42.97
N PRO A 603 -13.51 -16.44 -43.16
CA PRO A 603 -13.88 -17.67 -43.86
C PRO A 603 -14.90 -18.52 -43.11
N TYR A 604 -15.11 -18.29 -41.82
CA TYR A 604 -15.85 -19.17 -40.91
C TYR A 604 -17.16 -18.56 -40.38
N THR A 605 -17.46 -17.30 -40.67
CA THR A 605 -18.67 -16.63 -40.17
C THR A 605 -19.18 -15.56 -41.14
N ASN A 606 -20.49 -15.33 -41.13
CA ASN A 606 -21.13 -14.23 -41.86
C ASN A 606 -21.54 -13.06 -40.96
N TRP A 607 -21.41 -13.22 -39.64
CA TRP A 607 -21.72 -12.19 -38.65
C TRP A 607 -20.61 -12.01 -37.63
N LEU A 608 -20.37 -10.74 -37.24
CA LEU A 608 -19.53 -10.37 -36.11
C LEU A 608 -20.31 -9.52 -35.12
N ARG A 609 -20.10 -9.81 -33.84
CA ARG A 609 -20.67 -9.05 -32.73
C ARG A 609 -19.57 -8.29 -31.99
N SER A 610 -19.75 -6.97 -31.82
CA SER A 610 -18.88 -6.13 -30.97
C SER A 610 -19.63 -5.68 -29.72
N PHE A 611 -18.87 -5.34 -28.67
CA PHE A 611 -19.42 -5.02 -27.35
C PHE A 611 -19.48 -3.51 -27.07
N SER A 612 -18.56 -2.75 -27.68
CA SER A 612 -18.42 -1.29 -27.56
C SER A 612 -18.39 -0.68 -28.97
N SER A 613 -18.68 0.62 -29.03
CA SER A 613 -18.58 1.45 -30.22
C SER A 613 -17.52 2.55 -30.06
N THR A 614 -16.66 2.49 -29.04
CA THR A 614 -15.60 3.49 -28.79
C THR A 614 -14.23 2.83 -28.56
N GLY A 615 -13.17 3.64 -28.47
CA GLY A 615 -11.83 3.14 -28.18
C GLY A 615 -11.22 2.31 -29.31
N GLY A 616 -11.64 2.53 -30.56
CA GLY A 616 -11.24 1.76 -31.73
C GLY A 616 -12.18 0.59 -32.05
N ASN A 617 -13.15 0.26 -31.19
CA ASN A 617 -14.17 -0.74 -31.51
C ASN A 617 -15.10 -0.28 -32.66
N GLU A 618 -15.20 1.03 -32.93
CA GLU A 618 -15.93 1.60 -34.06
C GLU A 618 -15.42 1.12 -35.42
N TYR A 619 -14.16 0.68 -35.52
CA TYR A 619 -13.60 0.15 -36.75
C TYR A 619 -14.12 -1.26 -37.07
N ILE A 620 -14.59 -2.03 -36.09
CA ILE A 620 -15.10 -3.40 -36.29
C ILE A 620 -16.24 -3.43 -37.30
N PRO A 621 -17.36 -2.69 -37.11
CA PRO A 621 -18.44 -2.67 -38.08
C PRO A 621 -18.04 -2.08 -39.44
N GLN A 622 -17.10 -1.12 -39.47
CA GLN A 622 -16.59 -0.53 -40.71
C GLN A 622 -15.77 -1.54 -41.54
N VAL A 623 -14.86 -2.28 -40.90
CA VAL A 623 -14.03 -3.33 -41.52
C VAL A 623 -14.88 -4.52 -41.95
N ALA A 624 -15.80 -4.96 -41.09
CA ALA A 624 -16.70 -6.07 -41.38
C ALA A 624 -17.57 -5.77 -42.62
N ARG A 625 -18.14 -4.57 -42.71
CA ARG A 625 -18.94 -4.15 -43.87
C ARG A 625 -18.14 -4.15 -45.17
N ARG A 626 -16.90 -3.61 -45.15
CA ARG A 626 -15.96 -3.67 -46.29
C ARG A 626 -15.63 -5.11 -46.71
N SER A 627 -15.66 -6.03 -45.76
CA SER A 627 -15.37 -7.45 -45.96
C SER A 627 -16.59 -8.28 -46.35
N GLY A 628 -17.78 -7.69 -46.45
CA GLY A 628 -19.04 -8.38 -46.79
C GLY A 628 -19.68 -9.13 -45.61
N ILE A 629 -19.25 -8.85 -44.38
CA ILE A 629 -19.73 -9.48 -43.14
C ILE A 629 -20.75 -8.56 -42.48
N LYS A 630 -21.85 -9.12 -41.97
CA LYS A 630 -22.88 -8.38 -41.23
C LYS A 630 -22.48 -8.14 -39.79
N THR A 631 -22.97 -7.08 -39.16
CA THR A 631 -22.58 -6.75 -37.79
C THR A 631 -23.72 -6.52 -36.81
N MET A 632 -23.49 -7.03 -35.60
CA MET A 632 -24.21 -6.67 -34.39
C MET A 632 -23.31 -5.77 -33.55
N ALA A 633 -23.52 -4.45 -33.62
CA ALA A 633 -22.65 -3.47 -32.97
C ALA A 633 -23.22 -3.06 -31.62
N GLY A 634 -22.41 -3.16 -30.56
CA GLY A 634 -22.78 -2.82 -29.19
C GLY A 634 -22.34 -1.43 -28.76
N ALA A 635 -23.14 -0.78 -27.90
CA ALA A 635 -22.71 0.31 -27.04
C ALA A 635 -22.49 -0.26 -25.63
N TRP A 636 -21.30 -0.03 -25.06
CA TRP A 636 -21.01 -0.47 -23.69
C TRP A 636 -21.66 0.50 -22.69
N ILE A 637 -22.52 -0.02 -21.81
CA ILE A 637 -23.27 0.77 -20.83
C ILE A 637 -22.84 0.37 -19.43
N SER A 638 -22.54 1.36 -18.58
CA SER A 638 -22.02 1.23 -17.22
C SER A 638 -22.62 2.27 -16.26
N GLU A 639 -22.12 2.37 -15.03
CA GLU A 639 -22.50 3.44 -14.09
C GLU A 639 -22.08 4.85 -14.57
N ASP A 640 -21.09 4.96 -15.47
CA ASP A 640 -20.63 6.24 -16.00
C ASP A 640 -21.56 6.78 -17.10
N LYS A 641 -22.52 7.60 -16.69
CA LYS A 641 -23.51 8.22 -17.59
C LYS A 641 -22.88 9.09 -18.69
N ALA A 642 -21.71 9.67 -18.46
CA ALA A 642 -21.03 10.49 -19.47
C ALA A 642 -20.43 9.61 -20.57
N GLN A 643 -19.78 8.51 -20.19
CA GLN A 643 -19.24 7.55 -21.14
C GLN A 643 -20.35 6.81 -21.91
N ASN A 644 -21.44 6.43 -21.23
CA ASN A 644 -22.60 5.82 -21.88
C ASN A 644 -23.16 6.69 -23.01
N GLN A 645 -23.20 8.00 -22.81
CA GLN A 645 -23.68 8.93 -23.83
C GLN A 645 -22.80 8.92 -25.07
N ILE A 646 -21.47 8.87 -24.89
CA ILE A 646 -20.49 8.81 -25.99
C ILE A 646 -20.65 7.49 -26.77
N GLU A 647 -20.79 6.36 -26.06
CA GLU A 647 -21.02 5.04 -26.65
C GLU A 647 -22.30 5.01 -27.49
N ILE A 648 -23.39 5.58 -26.99
CA ILE A 648 -24.67 5.65 -27.69
C ILE A 648 -24.60 6.55 -28.93
N GLU A 649 -23.96 7.71 -28.82
CA GLU A 649 -23.79 8.63 -29.94
C GLU A 649 -22.95 8.01 -31.07
N GLU A 650 -21.88 7.30 -30.73
CA GLU A 650 -21.03 6.64 -31.73
C GLU A 650 -21.75 5.43 -32.36
N LEU A 651 -22.50 4.63 -31.59
CA LEU A 651 -23.34 3.56 -32.13
C LEU A 651 -24.38 4.11 -33.13
N ILE A 652 -25.05 5.22 -32.80
CA ILE A 652 -26.01 5.89 -33.70
C ILE A 652 -25.31 6.39 -34.97
N LYS A 653 -24.09 6.93 -34.85
CA LYS A 653 -23.31 7.39 -36.00
C LYS A 653 -22.93 6.23 -36.92
N LEU A 654 -22.48 5.11 -36.38
CA LEU A 654 -22.17 3.89 -37.14
C LEU A 654 -23.42 3.31 -37.83
N GLY A 655 -24.57 3.33 -37.14
CA GLY A 655 -25.86 2.92 -37.70
C GLY A 655 -26.28 3.80 -38.87
N LYS A 656 -26.22 5.14 -38.72
CA LYS A 656 -26.55 6.09 -39.80
C LYS A 656 -25.61 6.00 -40.99
N ALA A 657 -24.35 5.62 -40.77
CA ALA A 657 -23.37 5.36 -41.82
C ALA A 657 -23.61 4.03 -42.57
N GLY A 658 -24.57 3.20 -42.13
CA GLY A 658 -24.92 1.94 -42.77
C GLY A 658 -23.93 0.80 -42.48
N HIS A 659 -23.18 0.90 -41.37
CA HIS A 659 -22.22 -0.13 -40.95
C HIS A 659 -22.80 -1.16 -39.99
N VAL A 660 -24.00 -0.91 -39.43
CA VAL A 660 -24.64 -1.73 -38.39
C VAL A 660 -25.89 -2.41 -38.94
N ASP A 661 -26.00 -3.73 -38.79
CA ASP A 661 -27.19 -4.51 -39.17
C ASP A 661 -28.13 -4.74 -37.97
N ILE A 662 -27.59 -4.85 -36.74
CA ILE A 662 -28.32 -4.87 -35.47
C ILE A 662 -27.58 -3.98 -34.45
N ALA A 663 -28.29 -3.04 -33.83
CA ALA A 663 -27.74 -2.17 -32.79
C ALA A 663 -28.03 -2.74 -31.39
N VAL A 664 -27.02 -2.83 -30.54
CA VAL A 664 -27.14 -3.42 -29.20
C VAL A 664 -26.83 -2.37 -28.14
N VAL A 665 -27.75 -2.15 -27.20
CA VAL A 665 -27.62 -1.13 -26.17
C VAL A 665 -27.34 -1.78 -24.82
N GLY A 666 -26.06 -1.93 -24.50
CA GLY A 666 -25.61 -2.61 -23.28
C GLY A 666 -25.38 -4.11 -23.46
N ASN A 667 -24.52 -4.64 -22.60
CA ASN A 667 -24.23 -6.06 -22.47
C ASN A 667 -24.24 -6.37 -20.98
N GLU A 668 -25.12 -7.23 -20.48
CA GLU A 668 -25.16 -7.71 -19.09
C GLU A 668 -25.25 -6.59 -18.02
N VAL A 669 -25.83 -5.44 -18.36
CA VAL A 669 -25.90 -4.25 -17.48
C VAL A 669 -26.67 -4.55 -16.20
N LEU A 670 -27.80 -5.24 -16.31
CA LEU A 670 -28.64 -5.61 -15.17
C LEU A 670 -28.02 -6.75 -14.35
N LEU A 671 -27.35 -7.70 -15.01
CA LEU A 671 -26.59 -8.75 -14.34
C LEU A 671 -25.38 -8.18 -13.57
N ARG A 672 -24.75 -7.13 -14.08
CA ARG A 672 -23.69 -6.39 -13.37
C ARG A 672 -24.21 -5.43 -12.30
N GLU A 673 -25.53 -5.27 -12.17
CA GLU A 673 -26.20 -4.34 -11.24
C GLU A 673 -25.78 -2.87 -11.42
N GLU A 674 -25.33 -2.47 -12.62
CA GLU A 674 -24.76 -1.14 -12.89
C GLU A 674 -25.82 -0.06 -13.14
N LEU A 675 -26.97 -0.44 -13.70
CA LEU A 675 -28.10 0.47 -13.91
C LEU A 675 -29.41 -0.22 -13.56
N THR A 676 -30.40 0.60 -13.25
CA THR A 676 -31.78 0.11 -13.12
C THR A 676 -32.40 -0.19 -14.48
N GLU A 677 -33.40 -1.08 -14.51
CA GLU A 677 -34.13 -1.41 -15.74
C GLU A 677 -34.74 -0.16 -16.40
N GLU A 678 -35.30 0.75 -15.59
CA GLU A 678 -35.89 2.00 -16.06
C GLU A 678 -34.88 2.89 -16.78
N GLU A 679 -33.66 3.00 -16.25
CA GLU A 679 -32.58 3.78 -16.88
C GLU A 679 -32.12 3.15 -18.19
N LEU A 680 -32.01 1.82 -18.25
CA LEU A 680 -31.62 1.09 -19.45
C LEU A 680 -32.66 1.26 -20.58
N LEU A 681 -33.96 1.19 -20.24
CA LEU A 681 -35.05 1.39 -21.19
C LEU A 681 -34.97 2.76 -21.89
N VAL A 682 -34.54 3.80 -21.17
CA VAL A 682 -34.34 5.14 -21.75
C VAL A 682 -33.27 5.13 -22.85
N TYR A 683 -32.15 4.42 -22.64
CA TYR A 683 -31.10 4.31 -23.65
C TYR A 683 -31.57 3.52 -24.87
N ILE A 684 -32.28 2.39 -24.67
CA ILE A 684 -32.83 1.57 -25.76
C ILE A 684 -33.77 2.41 -26.63
N GLU A 685 -34.72 3.10 -26.03
CA GLU A 685 -35.67 3.96 -26.73
C GLU A 685 -34.99 5.13 -27.48
N THR A 686 -33.89 5.65 -26.93
CA THR A 686 -33.11 6.72 -27.56
C THR A 686 -32.47 6.23 -28.87
N VAL A 687 -31.84 5.05 -28.85
CA VAL A 687 -31.23 4.47 -30.07
C VAL A 687 -32.30 4.07 -31.08
N LYS A 688 -33.41 3.48 -30.64
CA LYS A 688 -34.55 3.14 -31.53
C LYS A 688 -35.09 4.34 -32.29
N LYS A 689 -35.32 5.46 -31.59
CA LYS A 689 -35.78 6.70 -32.22
C LYS A 689 -34.77 7.26 -33.20
N ALA A 690 -33.48 7.11 -32.92
CA ALA A 690 -32.41 7.59 -33.78
C ALA A 690 -32.15 6.72 -35.01
N LEU A 691 -32.50 5.42 -34.97
CA LEU A 691 -32.25 4.42 -36.01
C LEU A 691 -33.53 3.63 -36.40
N PRO A 692 -34.56 4.27 -36.99
CA PRO A 692 -35.86 3.64 -37.24
C PRO A 692 -35.86 2.47 -38.26
N GLY A 693 -34.74 2.23 -38.95
CA GLY A 693 -34.58 1.15 -39.93
C GLY A 693 -33.64 0.01 -39.50
N ILE A 694 -33.09 0.07 -38.29
CA ILE A 694 -32.15 -0.92 -37.76
C ILE A 694 -32.77 -1.54 -36.50
N PRO A 695 -32.91 -2.88 -36.41
CA PRO A 695 -33.39 -3.53 -35.19
C PRO A 695 -32.49 -3.20 -34.00
N VAL A 696 -33.09 -2.78 -32.88
CA VAL A 696 -32.36 -2.50 -31.63
C VAL A 696 -32.67 -3.58 -30.59
N GLY A 697 -31.62 -4.11 -29.96
CA GLY A 697 -31.73 -5.11 -28.91
C GLY A 697 -30.91 -4.77 -27.66
N TYR A 698 -31.13 -5.56 -26.62
CA TYR A 698 -30.33 -5.59 -25.39
C TYR A 698 -29.85 -7.02 -25.16
N VAL A 699 -28.61 -7.17 -24.67
CA VAL A 699 -28.02 -8.49 -24.37
C VAL A 699 -27.89 -8.67 -22.88
N ASP A 700 -28.40 -9.78 -22.36
CA ASP A 700 -28.22 -10.19 -20.97
C ASP A 700 -28.41 -11.70 -20.78
N ALA A 701 -28.18 -12.19 -19.56
CA ALA A 701 -28.48 -13.56 -19.15
C ALA A 701 -29.96 -13.89 -19.40
N TYR A 702 -30.22 -15.08 -19.96
CA TYR A 702 -31.56 -15.51 -20.35
C TYR A 702 -32.60 -15.44 -19.21
N SER A 703 -32.17 -15.62 -17.95
CA SER A 703 -33.04 -15.59 -16.76
C SER A 703 -33.67 -14.22 -16.53
N LEU A 704 -32.99 -13.12 -16.88
CA LEU A 704 -33.51 -11.76 -16.67
C LEU A 704 -34.64 -11.43 -17.64
N PHE A 705 -34.55 -11.91 -18.89
CA PHE A 705 -35.66 -11.83 -19.84
C PHE A 705 -36.85 -12.71 -19.43
N ASN A 706 -36.62 -13.74 -18.63
CA ASN A 706 -37.71 -14.52 -18.06
C ASN A 706 -38.46 -13.73 -16.97
N GLU A 707 -37.79 -12.87 -16.22
CA GLU A 707 -38.39 -12.12 -15.11
C GLU A 707 -39.01 -10.79 -15.55
N SER A 708 -38.46 -10.14 -16.59
CA SER A 708 -38.89 -8.80 -17.02
C SER A 708 -39.61 -8.79 -18.38
N SER A 709 -40.92 -8.49 -18.35
CA SER A 709 -41.72 -8.31 -19.57
C SER A 709 -41.42 -6.99 -20.30
N SER A 710 -40.98 -5.95 -19.58
CA SER A 710 -40.73 -4.62 -20.13
C SER A 710 -39.51 -4.57 -21.05
N LEU A 711 -38.44 -5.32 -20.73
CA LEU A 711 -37.28 -5.47 -21.62
C LEU A 711 -37.65 -6.15 -22.94
N ILE A 712 -38.47 -7.21 -22.87
CA ILE A 712 -38.98 -7.91 -24.05
C ILE A 712 -39.80 -6.95 -24.92
N GLU A 713 -40.61 -6.06 -24.32
CA GLU A 713 -41.42 -5.09 -25.06
C GLU A 713 -40.58 -3.98 -25.72
N ALA A 714 -39.53 -3.51 -25.07
CA ALA A 714 -38.67 -2.44 -25.58
C ALA A 714 -37.74 -2.88 -26.73
N CYS A 715 -37.25 -4.12 -26.73
CA CYS A 715 -36.33 -4.61 -27.77
C CYS A 715 -37.06 -5.01 -29.05
N ASP A 716 -36.49 -4.73 -30.23
CA ASP A 716 -36.98 -5.25 -31.53
C ASP A 716 -36.49 -6.68 -31.79
N VAL A 717 -35.31 -7.00 -31.26
CA VAL A 717 -34.72 -8.34 -31.25
C VAL A 717 -34.23 -8.66 -29.85
N ILE A 718 -34.53 -9.87 -29.37
CA ILE A 718 -34.15 -10.32 -28.03
C ILE A 718 -32.86 -11.11 -28.15
N LEU A 719 -31.85 -10.68 -27.42
CA LEU A 719 -30.50 -11.23 -27.49
C LEU A 719 -30.14 -11.83 -26.14
N ILE A 720 -29.95 -13.14 -26.09
CA ILE A 720 -29.76 -13.86 -24.83
C ILE A 720 -28.37 -14.49 -24.72
N ASN A 721 -27.75 -14.33 -23.56
CA ASN A 721 -26.54 -15.05 -23.19
C ASN A 721 -26.93 -16.34 -22.47
N CYS A 722 -26.50 -17.47 -23.02
CA CYS A 722 -26.86 -18.80 -22.55
C CYS A 722 -25.61 -19.65 -22.36
N TYR A 723 -25.25 -19.92 -21.11
CA TYR A 723 -24.03 -20.66 -20.76
C TYR A 723 -24.34 -21.91 -19.93
N PRO A 724 -24.53 -23.09 -20.57
CA PRO A 724 -24.67 -24.36 -19.86
C PRO A 724 -23.50 -24.67 -18.92
N PHE A 725 -22.29 -24.20 -19.26
CA PHE A 725 -21.11 -24.34 -18.40
C PHE A 725 -21.32 -23.67 -17.03
N TRP A 726 -21.84 -22.44 -17.01
CA TRP A 726 -22.08 -21.70 -15.77
C TRP A 726 -23.28 -22.22 -14.96
N GLU A 727 -24.25 -22.84 -15.63
CA GLU A 727 -25.32 -23.62 -14.96
C GLU A 727 -24.81 -24.92 -14.31
N GLY A 728 -23.56 -25.31 -14.60
CA GLY A 728 -22.94 -26.53 -14.10
C GLY A 728 -23.40 -27.81 -14.80
N ALA A 729 -23.87 -27.69 -16.04
CA ALA A 729 -24.32 -28.81 -16.85
C ALA A 729 -23.16 -29.77 -17.20
N GLU A 730 -23.45 -31.07 -17.22
CA GLU A 730 -22.53 -32.08 -17.77
C GLU A 730 -22.48 -31.95 -19.30
N ILE A 731 -21.33 -32.22 -19.92
CA ILE A 731 -21.14 -31.96 -21.36
C ILE A 731 -22.13 -32.75 -22.24
N GLU A 732 -22.51 -33.94 -21.80
CA GLU A 732 -23.46 -34.84 -22.46
C GLU A 732 -24.88 -34.26 -22.53
N ILE A 733 -25.26 -33.37 -21.61
CA ILE A 733 -26.59 -32.75 -21.55
C ILE A 733 -26.56 -31.23 -21.79
N ALA A 734 -25.41 -30.66 -22.08
CA ALA A 734 -25.21 -29.22 -22.20
C ALA A 734 -26.06 -28.57 -23.32
N THR A 735 -26.27 -29.27 -24.43
CA THR A 735 -27.16 -28.87 -25.53
C THR A 735 -28.65 -28.93 -25.16
N SER A 736 -29.04 -29.85 -24.27
CA SER A 736 -30.39 -29.89 -23.72
C SER A 736 -30.65 -28.67 -22.84
N TYR A 737 -29.69 -28.31 -21.97
CA TYR A 737 -29.73 -27.07 -21.19
C TYR A 737 -29.88 -25.84 -22.09
N LEU A 738 -29.06 -25.73 -23.14
CA LEU A 738 -29.10 -24.60 -24.07
C LEU A 738 -30.47 -24.47 -24.76
N ARG A 739 -31.04 -25.59 -25.22
CA ARG A 739 -32.37 -25.63 -25.85
C ARG A 739 -33.48 -25.18 -24.93
N GLU A 740 -33.41 -25.59 -23.67
CA GLU A 740 -34.42 -25.21 -22.67
C GLU A 740 -34.32 -23.72 -22.34
N MET A 741 -33.11 -23.18 -22.13
CA MET A 741 -32.88 -21.73 -21.95
C MET A 741 -33.47 -20.92 -23.11
N TYR A 742 -33.20 -21.35 -24.35
CA TYR A 742 -33.73 -20.72 -25.55
C TYR A 742 -35.26 -20.81 -25.64
N SER A 743 -35.83 -21.98 -25.35
CA SER A 743 -37.27 -22.23 -25.42
C SER A 743 -38.05 -21.40 -24.41
N LEU A 744 -37.51 -21.21 -23.20
CA LEU A 744 -38.12 -20.40 -22.15
C LEU A 744 -38.30 -18.94 -22.59
N VAL A 745 -37.26 -18.34 -23.15
CA VAL A 745 -37.33 -16.96 -23.63
C VAL A 745 -38.18 -16.87 -24.89
N LYS A 746 -38.06 -17.84 -25.81
CA LYS A 746 -38.88 -17.89 -27.04
C LYS A 746 -40.38 -17.97 -26.76
N ALA A 747 -40.79 -18.70 -25.73
CA ALA A 747 -42.19 -18.78 -25.32
C ALA A 747 -42.75 -17.41 -24.86
N LYS A 748 -41.90 -16.54 -24.31
CA LYS A 748 -42.26 -15.19 -23.85
C LYS A 748 -42.09 -14.10 -24.91
N ALA A 749 -41.18 -14.32 -25.86
CA ALA A 749 -40.85 -13.40 -26.95
C ALA A 749 -42.01 -13.14 -27.94
N LYS A 750 -43.09 -13.94 -27.90
CA LYS A 750 -44.21 -13.89 -28.85
C LYS A 750 -43.70 -14.01 -30.30
N ASP A 751 -43.92 -12.99 -31.13
CA ASP A 751 -43.51 -12.93 -32.54
C ASP A 751 -42.14 -12.27 -32.77
N LYS A 752 -41.45 -11.82 -31.70
CA LYS A 752 -40.15 -11.14 -31.82
C LYS A 752 -39.03 -12.15 -32.08
N PRO A 753 -38.05 -11.82 -32.93
CA PRO A 753 -36.88 -12.66 -33.15
C PRO A 753 -36.05 -12.81 -31.87
N VAL A 754 -35.65 -14.04 -31.57
CA VAL A 754 -34.76 -14.38 -30.43
C VAL A 754 -33.48 -14.98 -30.99
N MET A 755 -32.34 -14.39 -30.64
CA MET A 755 -31.01 -14.86 -31.03
C MET A 755 -30.18 -15.20 -29.79
N ILE A 756 -29.34 -16.22 -29.88
CA ILE A 756 -28.36 -16.53 -28.82
C ILE A 756 -27.13 -15.66 -29.10
N ALA A 757 -26.94 -14.64 -28.27
CA ALA A 757 -25.87 -13.66 -28.44
C ALA A 757 -24.52 -14.16 -27.93
N GLU A 758 -24.53 -15.07 -26.95
CA GLU A 758 -23.33 -15.71 -26.46
C GLU A 758 -23.61 -17.13 -25.97
N THR A 759 -22.74 -18.04 -26.38
CA THR A 759 -22.63 -19.38 -25.80
C THR A 759 -21.27 -19.99 -26.11
N GLY A 760 -20.77 -20.89 -25.28
CA GLY A 760 -19.47 -21.52 -25.50
C GLY A 760 -19.10 -22.54 -24.45
N TRP A 761 -17.87 -23.06 -24.53
CA TRP A 761 -17.32 -23.92 -23.50
C TRP A 761 -15.80 -23.71 -23.34
N PRO A 762 -15.30 -23.46 -22.12
CA PRO A 762 -13.89 -23.16 -21.91
C PRO A 762 -13.00 -24.39 -22.07
N THR A 763 -11.81 -24.18 -22.61
CA THR A 763 -10.84 -25.26 -22.88
C THR A 763 -10.02 -25.71 -21.68
N GLN A 764 -9.94 -24.87 -20.65
CA GLN A 764 -9.17 -25.09 -19.42
C GLN A 764 -9.67 -24.13 -18.31
N GLY A 765 -9.52 -24.52 -17.05
CA GLY A 765 -9.69 -23.67 -15.86
C GLY A 765 -10.41 -24.39 -14.73
N GLU A 766 -11.03 -23.65 -13.80
CA GLU A 766 -11.81 -24.21 -12.69
C GLU A 766 -13.14 -24.84 -13.18
N ASN A 767 -13.57 -25.93 -12.51
CA ASN A 767 -14.85 -26.59 -12.80
C ASN A 767 -16.02 -25.81 -12.20
N THR A 768 -17.15 -25.76 -12.92
CA THR A 768 -18.43 -25.25 -12.39
C THR A 768 -19.39 -26.42 -12.22
N GLY A 769 -19.63 -26.88 -10.98
CA GLY A 769 -20.49 -28.04 -10.73
C GLY A 769 -20.00 -29.31 -11.44
N LYS A 770 -20.80 -29.85 -12.37
CA LYS A 770 -20.41 -30.98 -13.23
C LYS A 770 -19.79 -30.56 -14.58
N ALA A 771 -19.76 -29.26 -14.88
CA ALA A 771 -19.16 -28.74 -16.09
C ALA A 771 -17.63 -28.75 -15.97
N ILE A 772 -16.97 -29.59 -16.78
CA ILE A 772 -15.51 -29.74 -16.78
C ILE A 772 -14.92 -29.02 -18.02
N PRO A 773 -14.06 -28.00 -17.84
CA PRO A 773 -13.41 -27.29 -18.92
C PRO A 773 -12.24 -28.11 -19.47
N THR A 774 -12.42 -28.71 -20.64
CA THR A 774 -11.36 -29.44 -21.35
C THR A 774 -11.43 -29.16 -22.84
N ARG A 775 -10.30 -29.31 -23.55
CA ARG A 775 -10.26 -29.22 -25.01
C ARG A 775 -11.26 -30.17 -25.68
N LEU A 776 -11.38 -31.39 -25.17
CA LEU A 776 -12.32 -32.39 -25.70
C LEU A 776 -13.77 -31.94 -25.54
N ASN A 777 -14.15 -31.46 -24.35
CA ASN A 777 -15.51 -31.01 -24.08
C ASN A 777 -15.86 -29.76 -24.88
N ALA A 778 -14.91 -28.83 -25.06
CA ALA A 778 -15.10 -27.67 -25.90
C ALA A 778 -15.40 -28.04 -27.37
N MET A 779 -14.68 -29.03 -27.93
CA MET A 779 -14.98 -29.54 -29.28
C MET A 779 -16.35 -30.21 -29.35
N LYS A 780 -16.69 -31.08 -28.41
CA LYS A 780 -18.00 -31.76 -28.35
C LYS A 780 -19.14 -30.73 -28.31
N TYR A 781 -19.02 -29.72 -27.44
CA TYR A 781 -20.00 -28.65 -27.30
C TYR A 781 -20.15 -27.86 -28.60
N PHE A 782 -19.04 -27.43 -29.18
CA PHE A 782 -19.02 -26.68 -30.44
C PHE A 782 -19.71 -27.44 -31.57
N ILE A 783 -19.42 -28.73 -31.73
CA ILE A 783 -20.02 -29.57 -32.78
C ILE A 783 -21.53 -29.68 -32.61
N ASN A 784 -22.00 -30.06 -31.43
CA ASN A 784 -23.43 -30.32 -31.20
C ASN A 784 -24.26 -29.03 -31.26
N VAL A 785 -23.78 -27.93 -30.68
CA VAL A 785 -24.49 -26.65 -30.68
C VAL A 785 -24.64 -26.10 -32.10
N ASN A 786 -23.58 -26.14 -32.92
CA ASN A 786 -23.67 -25.70 -34.31
C ASN A 786 -24.56 -26.63 -35.16
N ASN A 787 -24.52 -27.95 -34.92
CA ASN A 787 -25.39 -28.89 -35.62
C ASN A 787 -26.88 -28.61 -35.31
N TRP A 788 -27.22 -28.41 -34.03
CA TRP A 788 -28.56 -28.05 -33.61
C TRP A 788 -28.99 -26.71 -34.21
N ALA A 789 -28.18 -25.66 -34.08
CA ALA A 789 -28.49 -24.33 -34.58
C ALA A 789 -28.74 -24.32 -36.10
N GLN A 790 -27.95 -25.08 -36.88
CA GLN A 790 -28.17 -25.22 -38.33
C GLN A 790 -29.45 -26.00 -38.67
N LYS A 791 -29.79 -27.04 -37.88
CA LYS A 791 -30.98 -27.86 -38.13
C LYS A 791 -32.29 -27.14 -37.81
N GLU A 792 -32.30 -26.32 -36.76
CA GLU A 792 -33.48 -25.56 -36.34
C GLU A 792 -33.46 -24.10 -36.82
N ASN A 793 -32.47 -23.73 -37.64
CA ASN A 793 -32.28 -22.40 -38.19
C ASN A 793 -32.30 -21.31 -37.10
N ILE A 794 -31.45 -21.49 -36.08
CA ILE A 794 -31.28 -20.60 -34.94
C ILE A 794 -30.06 -19.71 -35.16
N ASP A 795 -30.26 -18.41 -35.05
CA ASP A 795 -29.19 -17.42 -35.11
C ASP A 795 -28.39 -17.45 -33.80
N LEU A 796 -27.17 -17.95 -33.88
CA LEU A 796 -26.30 -18.24 -32.73
C LEU A 796 -24.91 -17.62 -32.92
N PHE A 797 -24.47 -16.90 -31.89
CA PHE A 797 -23.14 -16.31 -31.77
C PHE A 797 -22.30 -17.10 -30.76
N TYR A 798 -21.20 -17.68 -31.24
CA TYR A 798 -20.29 -18.45 -30.38
C TYR A 798 -19.30 -17.51 -29.67
N PHE A 799 -19.04 -17.79 -28.40
CA PHE A 799 -18.13 -17.04 -27.51
C PHE A 799 -16.88 -17.87 -27.19
N SER A 800 -15.65 -17.40 -27.38
CA SER A 800 -15.17 -16.14 -28.02
C SER A 800 -14.40 -16.48 -29.30
N SER A 801 -14.10 -15.49 -30.14
CA SER A 801 -13.20 -15.71 -31.29
C SER A 801 -11.80 -16.10 -30.83
N PHE A 802 -11.13 -15.26 -30.05
CA PHE A 802 -9.75 -15.49 -29.58
C PHE A 802 -9.70 -15.77 -28.07
N ASP A 803 -8.65 -16.45 -27.61
CA ASP A 803 -8.31 -16.48 -26.18
C ASP A 803 -7.78 -15.09 -25.77
N GLU A 804 -8.35 -14.55 -24.69
CA GLU A 804 -8.17 -13.16 -24.28
C GLU A 804 -7.59 -13.12 -22.86
N SER A 805 -6.29 -12.89 -22.74
CA SER A 805 -5.58 -12.92 -21.45
C SER A 805 -6.08 -11.86 -20.45
N TRP A 806 -6.52 -10.69 -20.95
CA TRP A 806 -7.06 -9.62 -20.10
C TRP A 806 -8.28 -10.07 -19.29
N LYS A 807 -9.09 -10.99 -19.82
CA LYS A 807 -10.27 -11.53 -19.12
C LYS A 807 -9.93 -12.26 -17.82
N ALA A 808 -8.70 -12.73 -17.64
CA ALA A 808 -8.28 -13.34 -16.37
C ALA A 808 -8.39 -12.38 -15.18
N ARG A 809 -8.20 -11.07 -15.42
CA ARG A 809 -8.26 -10.02 -14.38
C ARG A 809 -9.68 -9.71 -13.93
N HIS A 810 -10.66 -9.85 -14.82
CA HIS A 810 -12.05 -9.46 -14.60
C HIS A 810 -12.99 -10.66 -14.40
N GLU A 811 -12.81 -11.73 -15.17
CA GLU A 811 -13.73 -12.88 -15.27
C GLU A 811 -13.14 -14.17 -14.66
N GLY A 812 -11.90 -14.14 -14.16
CA GLY A 812 -11.24 -15.28 -13.51
C GLY A 812 -10.61 -16.30 -14.48
N ASP A 813 -10.19 -17.45 -13.95
CA ASP A 813 -9.27 -18.37 -14.65
C ASP A 813 -9.82 -18.93 -15.98
N VAL A 814 -11.13 -19.19 -16.05
CA VAL A 814 -11.77 -19.69 -17.27
C VAL A 814 -12.05 -18.61 -18.31
N GLY A 815 -12.21 -17.34 -17.91
CA GLY A 815 -12.62 -16.22 -18.79
C GLY A 815 -11.68 -15.99 -19.98
N GLN A 816 -10.40 -16.31 -19.83
CA GLN A 816 -9.39 -16.16 -20.89
C GLN A 816 -9.33 -17.31 -21.91
N ARG A 817 -10.11 -18.40 -21.73
CA ARG A 817 -9.89 -19.70 -22.43
C ARG A 817 -11.04 -20.17 -23.34
N TRP A 818 -11.92 -19.26 -23.75
CA TRP A 818 -13.12 -19.54 -24.57
C TRP A 818 -12.88 -19.46 -26.08
N GLY A 819 -11.71 -18.99 -26.53
CA GLY A 819 -11.40 -18.80 -27.94
C GLY A 819 -11.41 -20.10 -28.74
N ILE A 820 -11.84 -20.02 -30.00
CA ILE A 820 -11.56 -21.04 -31.03
C ILE A 820 -10.10 -20.92 -31.49
N TRP A 821 -9.62 -19.68 -31.59
CA TRP A 821 -8.23 -19.34 -31.81
C TRP A 821 -7.55 -19.02 -30.47
N ASP A 822 -6.26 -19.33 -30.35
CA ASP A 822 -5.46 -18.94 -29.21
C ASP A 822 -5.07 -17.45 -29.29
N LYS A 823 -4.40 -16.96 -28.25
CA LYS A 823 -3.90 -15.59 -28.17
C LYS A 823 -2.91 -15.20 -29.29
N ASN A 824 -2.35 -16.18 -30.00
CA ASN A 824 -1.42 -16.00 -31.11
C ASN A 824 -2.11 -16.24 -32.48
N GLU A 825 -3.44 -16.18 -32.53
CA GLU A 825 -4.24 -16.29 -33.75
C GLU A 825 -4.18 -17.68 -34.40
N LYS A 826 -3.80 -18.72 -33.66
CA LYS A 826 -3.77 -20.11 -34.13
C LYS A 826 -4.99 -20.89 -33.64
N ILE A 827 -5.59 -21.67 -34.52
CA ILE A 827 -6.69 -22.58 -34.16
C ILE A 827 -6.20 -23.56 -33.07
N LYS A 828 -6.95 -23.66 -31.96
CA LYS A 828 -6.56 -24.44 -30.76
C LYS A 828 -6.72 -25.95 -30.92
N PHE A 829 -7.54 -26.38 -31.88
CA PHE A 829 -7.97 -27.76 -32.09
C PHE A 829 -7.38 -28.32 -33.39
N LYS A 830 -6.05 -28.34 -33.47
CA LYS A 830 -5.28 -28.86 -34.62
C LYS A 830 -4.47 -30.09 -34.24
#